data_AF-A0A2N2N9N6-F1
#
_entry.id   AF-A0A2N2N9N6-F1
#
_cell.length_a   1.000
_cell.length_b   1.000
_cell.length_c   1.000
_cell.angle_alpha   90.00
_cell.angle_beta   90.00
_cell.angle_gamma   90.00
#
_symmetry.space_group_name_H-M   'P 1'
#
loop_
_entity.id
_entity.type
_entity.pdbx_description
1 polymer ?
#
loop_
_entity_poly.entity_id
_entity_poly.type
_entity_poly.pdbx_seq_one_letter_code
_entity_poly.pdbx_strand_id
1 'polypeptide(L)'
;MASKYDDLEKLADLKNKGIITEEEFNTKKKEILGGSAVESSVGQKDLSTIKTDPIVLSVHSKGNEADINIDHTKAFEITCEALKYIKYMKVEDANSIQGYIKISTSFDLMALKNPEIIEISIKSNSPQSSNIKIKSKIKNALGSGSKDNINNIFLMIDKCAKAHYSNEELKPIDYEKVKTVDEAVNVISKQAQDSFNTEKNTMLAPFFKPKALKVILIISAIFLFIGLITTLTDTTKKSNTSNTVSENDPIKILEKAPITQIDPAELGQIFNLMSEHTDIQRENKKKEIMGKIIAWKLPVYEVKKVKDNIYRIDTIGVYYVGTIAKVTARNAQESAFIEGLKTGSLITYKGKITDITLREIKVEPAILFGESAQVPVETPKVEAPIAQQQPAAAVNNNKVNACVDAWVADFRKENGEDAIIRVDILEEVTRMCEEQSRPHQVEPTERAGATASAPIQTQVASSTPTANAHSGNTDGDLKEYVESITASSSTYDNTNNINYSPNNLLDNKDGTAWAIDLKKDPNPNLVIRFKQPVVITGMKLIPGYKKFMIVDRYLQNHKLKRIGITYGNTSVQDEFTFDQASNYQALTWQYKATKNQIATQSVTVKVLETYPGITQGNRSASHDLCVSEFHFLGHLSGGNN
;
A
#
# COMPACT_ATOMS: atom_id res chain seq x y z
N MET A 1 4.44 -7.99 -20.96
CA MET A 1 3.47 -6.88 -20.73
C MET A 1 4.11 -5.65 -20.09
N ALA A 2 5.10 -5.78 -19.19
CA ALA A 2 5.80 -4.64 -18.58
C ALA A 2 6.41 -3.65 -19.59
N SER A 3 7.05 -4.12 -20.67
CA SER A 3 7.70 -3.20 -21.63
C SER A 3 6.71 -2.26 -22.36
N LYS A 4 5.45 -2.69 -22.54
CA LYS A 4 4.44 -1.87 -23.23
C LYS A 4 4.00 -0.66 -22.41
N TYR A 5 4.09 -0.73 -21.08
CA TYR A 5 3.72 0.38 -20.21
C TYR A 5 4.79 1.47 -20.24
N ASP A 6 6.07 1.10 -20.17
CA ASP A 6 7.19 2.04 -20.26
C ASP A 6 7.21 2.79 -21.61
N ASP A 7 6.84 2.09 -22.69
CA ASP A 7 6.75 2.70 -24.03
C ASP A 7 5.58 3.69 -24.15
N LEU A 8 4.45 3.42 -23.48
CA LEU A 8 3.30 4.35 -23.43
C LEU A 8 3.60 5.58 -22.58
N GLU A 9 4.36 5.43 -21.49
CA GLU A 9 4.77 6.55 -20.62
C GLU A 9 5.74 7.50 -21.34
N LYS A 10 6.74 6.94 -22.04
CA LYS A 10 7.64 7.72 -22.90
C LYS A 10 6.88 8.45 -24.01
N LEU A 11 5.90 7.79 -24.62
CA LEU A 11 5.09 8.40 -25.68
C LEU A 11 4.23 9.56 -25.13
N ALA A 12 3.72 9.45 -23.91
CA ALA A 12 2.95 10.52 -23.25
C ALA A 12 3.84 11.72 -22.88
N ASP A 13 5.07 11.47 -22.43
CA ASP A 13 6.06 12.52 -22.14
C ASP A 13 6.44 13.30 -23.41
N LEU A 14 6.65 12.62 -24.54
CA LEU A 14 6.91 13.27 -25.83
C LEU A 14 5.76 14.16 -26.30
N LYS A 15 4.51 13.73 -26.10
CA LYS A 15 3.32 14.54 -26.40
C LYS A 15 3.25 15.77 -25.48
N ASN A 16 3.46 15.60 -24.18
CA ASN A 16 3.43 16.71 -23.21
C ASN A 16 4.53 17.75 -23.45
N LYS A 17 5.67 17.32 -23.98
CA LYS A 17 6.77 18.20 -24.41
C LYS A 17 6.51 18.89 -25.75
N GLY A 18 5.39 18.62 -26.42
CA GLY A 18 5.06 19.15 -27.75
C GLY A 18 5.98 18.64 -28.87
N ILE A 19 6.69 17.53 -28.63
CA ILE A 19 7.62 16.93 -29.60
C ILE A 19 6.86 16.14 -30.67
N ILE A 20 5.73 15.55 -30.29
CA ILE A 20 4.81 14.87 -31.20
C ILE A 20 3.41 15.47 -31.07
N THR A 21 2.68 15.45 -32.17
CA THR A 21 1.28 15.88 -32.23
C THR A 21 0.34 14.86 -31.58
N GLU A 22 -0.90 15.28 -31.31
CA GLU A 22 -1.96 14.40 -30.79
C GLU A 22 -2.24 13.20 -31.71
N GLU A 23 -2.16 13.43 -33.02
CA GLU A 23 -2.44 12.41 -34.04
C GLU A 23 -1.32 11.36 -34.12
N GLU A 24 -0.06 11.79 -34.03
CA GLU A 24 1.12 10.91 -33.93
C GLU A 24 1.13 10.11 -32.62
N PHE A 25 0.74 10.75 -31.50
CA PHE A 25 0.57 10.06 -30.21
C PHE A 25 -0.45 8.92 -30.32
N ASN A 26 -1.62 9.20 -30.89
CA ASN A 26 -2.68 8.19 -31.00
C ASN A 26 -2.32 7.04 -31.97
N THR A 27 -1.59 7.36 -33.05
CA THR A 27 -1.09 6.36 -34.01
C THR A 27 -0.08 5.42 -33.35
N LYS A 28 0.96 5.97 -32.70
CA LYS A 28 1.99 5.16 -32.02
C LYS A 28 1.45 4.39 -30.82
N LYS A 29 0.49 4.96 -30.10
CA LYS A 29 -0.22 4.27 -29.00
C LYS A 29 -0.93 3.01 -29.53
N LYS A 30 -1.57 3.09 -30.70
CA LYS A 30 -2.25 1.95 -31.34
C LYS A 30 -1.27 0.86 -31.80
N GLU A 31 -0.09 1.25 -32.28
CA GLU A 31 1.00 0.34 -32.64
C GLU A 31 1.55 -0.42 -31.41
N ILE A 32 1.87 0.30 -30.32
CA ILE A 32 2.37 -0.30 -29.06
C ILE A 32 1.36 -1.29 -28.46
N LEU A 33 0.07 -0.94 -28.54
CA LEU A 33 -1.03 -1.78 -28.06
C LEU A 33 -1.33 -2.98 -28.98
N GLY A 34 -0.70 -3.09 -30.15
CA GLY A 34 -0.74 -4.26 -31.01
C GLY A 34 -1.96 -4.34 -31.93
N GLY A 35 -2.40 -3.22 -32.50
CA GLY A 35 -3.53 -3.20 -33.42
C GLY A 35 -3.22 -3.87 -34.78
N SER A 36 -3.42 -5.18 -34.90
CA SER A 36 -3.58 -5.83 -36.22
C SER A 36 -4.98 -5.58 -36.76
N ALA A 37 -5.07 -4.97 -37.94
CA ALA A 37 -6.25 -5.05 -38.78
C ALA A 37 -6.36 -6.48 -39.33
N VAL A 38 -7.48 -7.16 -39.08
CA VAL A 38 -7.84 -8.42 -39.73
C VAL A 38 -9.14 -8.18 -40.50
N GLU A 39 -9.03 -8.22 -41.82
CA GLU A 39 -10.15 -8.27 -42.75
C GLU A 39 -10.99 -9.52 -42.53
N SER A 40 -12.29 -9.34 -42.70
CA SER A 40 -13.34 -10.35 -42.55
C SER A 40 -13.22 -11.48 -43.57
N SER A 41 -13.14 -12.72 -43.10
CA SER A 41 -13.68 -13.87 -43.83
C SER A 41 -14.42 -14.80 -42.88
N VAL A 42 -15.68 -15.06 -43.25
CA VAL A 42 -16.68 -15.90 -42.58
C VAL A 42 -16.16 -17.31 -42.31
N GLY A 43 -16.35 -17.77 -41.07
CA GLY A 43 -16.12 -19.14 -40.64
C GLY A 43 -16.87 -19.42 -39.35
N GLN A 44 -18.12 -19.84 -39.48
CA GLN A 44 -19.02 -20.23 -38.40
C GLN A 44 -18.43 -21.44 -37.63
N LYS A 45 -18.11 -21.27 -36.34
CA LYS A 45 -17.82 -22.39 -35.44
C LYS A 45 -18.24 -22.04 -34.01
N ASP A 46 -19.16 -22.85 -33.49
CA ASP A 46 -19.66 -22.87 -32.11
C ASP A 46 -18.55 -22.99 -31.06
N LEU A 47 -18.77 -22.33 -29.90
CA LEU A 47 -18.42 -22.67 -28.50
C LEU A 47 -18.66 -21.37 -27.67
N SER A 48 -19.17 -21.32 -26.45
CA SER A 48 -19.61 -22.30 -25.46
C SER A 48 -20.40 -21.58 -24.36
N THR A 49 -21.43 -22.25 -23.86
CA THR A 49 -22.29 -21.90 -22.72
C THR A 49 -21.50 -21.67 -21.42
N ILE A 50 -21.71 -20.53 -20.75
CA ILE A 50 -21.33 -20.37 -19.33
C ILE A 50 -22.35 -21.17 -18.50
N LYS A 51 -21.93 -22.29 -17.91
CA LYS A 51 -22.72 -23.02 -16.92
C LYS A 51 -22.59 -22.31 -15.57
N THR A 52 -23.71 -21.78 -15.07
CA THR A 52 -23.89 -21.53 -13.64
C THR A 52 -24.60 -22.74 -13.02
N ASP A 53 -24.32 -23.03 -11.76
CA ASP A 53 -24.91 -24.17 -11.05
C ASP A 53 -26.45 -24.12 -11.09
N PRO A 54 -27.14 -25.27 -11.27
CA PRO A 54 -28.59 -25.30 -11.23
C PRO A 54 -29.09 -25.01 -9.81
N ILE A 55 -29.95 -24.00 -9.69
CA ILE A 55 -30.70 -23.72 -8.47
C ILE A 55 -31.68 -24.88 -8.23
N VAL A 56 -31.48 -25.64 -7.17
CA VAL A 56 -32.37 -26.73 -6.76
C VAL A 56 -33.50 -26.14 -5.92
N LEU A 57 -34.73 -26.21 -6.43
CA LEU A 57 -35.95 -25.94 -5.65
C LEU A 57 -36.50 -27.28 -5.15
N SER A 58 -36.52 -27.48 -3.84
CA SER A 58 -37.15 -28.64 -3.22
C SER A 58 -38.64 -28.40 -3.00
N VAL A 59 -39.48 -29.21 -3.65
CA VAL A 59 -40.93 -29.25 -3.48
C VAL A 59 -41.28 -30.40 -2.54
N HIS A 60 -42.01 -30.12 -1.46
CA HIS A 60 -42.68 -31.16 -0.66
C HIS A 60 -44.16 -31.15 -1.02
N SER A 61 -44.69 -32.24 -1.58
CA SER A 61 -46.12 -32.39 -1.81
C SER A 61 -46.74 -33.34 -0.77
N LYS A 62 -47.86 -32.91 -0.19
CA LYS A 62 -48.88 -33.79 0.39
C LYS A 62 -50.22 -33.21 -0.05
N GLY A 63 -50.88 -33.88 -1.01
CA GLY A 63 -52.22 -33.50 -1.50
C GLY A 63 -52.22 -32.67 -2.79
N ASN A 64 -53.40 -32.57 -3.42
CA ASN A 64 -53.63 -32.06 -4.79
C ASN A 64 -53.58 -30.52 -4.95
N GLU A 65 -52.84 -29.81 -4.10
CA GLU A 65 -52.51 -28.39 -4.31
C GLU A 65 -51.01 -28.17 -4.06
N ALA A 66 -50.34 -27.52 -5.01
CA ALA A 66 -48.93 -27.15 -4.91
C ALA A 66 -48.83 -25.64 -4.81
N ASP A 67 -48.63 -25.12 -3.60
CA ASP A 67 -48.24 -23.73 -3.38
C ASP A 67 -46.74 -23.57 -3.69
N ILE A 68 -46.44 -22.71 -4.66
CA ILE A 68 -45.07 -22.28 -4.98
C ILE A 68 -44.87 -20.92 -4.33
N ASN A 69 -44.18 -20.89 -3.19
CA ASN A 69 -43.76 -19.65 -2.55
C ASN A 69 -42.50 -19.11 -3.26
N ILE A 70 -42.65 -18.00 -3.99
CA ILE A 70 -41.52 -17.30 -4.61
C ILE A 70 -40.92 -16.39 -3.53
N ASP A 71 -39.63 -16.58 -3.25
CA ASP A 71 -38.89 -15.73 -2.31
C ASP A 71 -38.69 -14.33 -2.92
N HIS A 72 -39.63 -13.43 -2.61
CA HIS A 72 -39.64 -12.02 -3.04
C HIS A 72 -38.35 -11.27 -2.65
N THR A 73 -37.61 -11.75 -1.66
CA THR A 73 -36.33 -11.19 -1.21
C THR A 73 -35.25 -11.31 -2.28
N LYS A 74 -35.21 -12.43 -3.01
CA LYS A 74 -34.18 -12.68 -4.04
C LYS A 74 -34.42 -11.89 -5.33
N ALA A 75 -35.69 -11.70 -5.71
CA ALA A 75 -36.02 -10.83 -6.83
C ALA A 75 -35.65 -9.36 -6.54
N PHE A 76 -35.83 -8.94 -5.28
CA PHE A 76 -35.39 -7.63 -4.79
C PHE A 76 -33.86 -7.49 -4.81
N GLU A 77 -33.12 -8.49 -4.33
CA GLU A 77 -31.64 -8.49 -4.36
C GLU A 77 -31.08 -8.37 -5.79
N ILE A 78 -31.63 -9.13 -6.76
CA ILE A 78 -31.19 -9.07 -8.17
C ILE A 78 -31.45 -7.69 -8.78
N THR A 79 -32.61 -7.10 -8.48
CA THR A 79 -32.99 -5.78 -9.01
C THR A 79 -32.12 -4.67 -8.42
N CYS A 80 -31.84 -4.72 -7.12
CA CYS A 80 -30.98 -3.75 -6.45
C CYS A 80 -29.50 -3.89 -6.87
N GLU A 81 -29.00 -5.11 -7.12
CA GLU A 81 -27.64 -5.32 -7.66
C GLU A 81 -27.50 -4.81 -9.11
N ALA A 82 -28.52 -4.95 -9.95
CA ALA A 82 -28.51 -4.36 -11.29
C ALA A 82 -28.45 -2.82 -11.28
N LEU A 83 -29.22 -2.18 -10.38
CA LEU A 83 -29.20 -0.72 -10.20
C LEU A 83 -27.88 -0.20 -9.62
N LYS A 84 -27.27 -0.98 -8.73
CA LYS A 84 -25.93 -0.70 -8.18
C LYS A 84 -24.87 -0.69 -9.28
N TYR A 85 -24.91 -1.65 -10.21
CA TYR A 85 -24.01 -1.70 -11.36
C TYR A 85 -24.10 -0.46 -12.27
N ILE A 86 -25.30 0.12 -12.40
CA ILE A 86 -25.54 1.34 -13.19
C ILE A 86 -24.91 2.57 -12.51
N LYS A 87 -24.98 2.66 -11.18
CA LYS A 87 -24.39 3.77 -10.40
C LYS A 87 -22.86 3.84 -10.46
N TYR A 88 -22.19 2.71 -10.70
CA TYR A 88 -20.72 2.60 -10.67
C TYR A 88 -20.04 2.62 -12.06
N MET A 89 -20.76 2.87 -13.16
CA MET A 89 -20.12 3.12 -14.46
C MET A 89 -19.40 4.48 -14.45
N LYS A 90 -18.08 4.48 -14.70
CA LYS A 90 -17.22 5.67 -14.70
C LYS A 90 -17.51 6.62 -15.88
N VAL A 91 -17.30 7.91 -15.64
CA VAL A 91 -17.62 9.08 -16.50
C VAL A 91 -16.70 9.26 -17.72
N GLU A 92 -15.63 8.47 -17.90
CA GLU A 92 -14.65 8.74 -18.96
C GLU A 92 -15.07 8.35 -20.39
N ASP A 93 -16.20 7.66 -20.58
CA ASP A 93 -16.75 7.34 -21.92
C ASP A 93 -18.01 8.14 -22.32
N ALA A 94 -18.40 9.15 -21.52
CA ALA A 94 -19.68 9.85 -21.67
C ALA A 94 -19.85 10.67 -22.97
N ASN A 95 -18.79 10.86 -23.77
CA ASN A 95 -18.88 11.55 -25.06
C ASN A 95 -19.14 10.62 -26.26
N SER A 96 -19.19 9.29 -26.09
CA SER A 96 -19.39 8.34 -27.21
C SER A 96 -20.61 7.43 -27.10
N ILE A 97 -21.41 7.51 -26.03
CA ILE A 97 -22.55 6.61 -25.81
C ILE A 97 -23.85 7.40 -25.74
N GLN A 98 -24.50 7.59 -26.89
CA GLN A 98 -25.97 7.68 -26.91
C GLN A 98 -26.51 6.26 -26.91
N GLY A 99 -26.82 5.73 -25.72
CA GLY A 99 -27.45 4.43 -25.54
C GLY A 99 -28.74 4.58 -24.74
N TYR A 100 -29.85 4.09 -25.29
CA TYR A 100 -31.10 3.86 -24.55
C TYR A 100 -31.15 2.39 -24.15
N ILE A 101 -31.57 2.10 -22.91
CA ILE A 101 -31.86 0.73 -22.48
C ILE A 101 -33.26 0.37 -22.98
N LYS A 102 -33.37 -0.50 -23.98
CA LYS A 102 -34.66 -1.03 -24.44
C LYS A 102 -34.88 -2.43 -23.86
N ILE A 103 -35.73 -2.52 -22.84
CA ILE A 103 -36.27 -3.80 -22.37
C ILE A 103 -37.38 -4.19 -23.36
N SER A 104 -37.26 -5.32 -24.04
CA SER A 104 -38.28 -5.81 -24.98
C SER A 104 -38.75 -7.18 -24.52
N THR A 105 -40.06 -7.34 -24.32
CA THR A 105 -40.70 -8.65 -24.14
C THR A 105 -41.32 -9.05 -25.47
N SER A 106 -40.98 -10.22 -26.00
CA SER A 106 -41.61 -10.77 -27.20
C SER A 106 -42.63 -11.84 -26.81
N PHE A 107 -43.86 -11.70 -27.29
CA PHE A 107 -44.91 -12.72 -27.17
C PHE A 107 -45.00 -13.46 -28.50
N ASP A 108 -44.77 -14.77 -28.50
CA ASP A 108 -45.09 -15.62 -29.64
C ASP A 108 -46.40 -16.36 -29.34
N LEU A 109 -47.49 -15.92 -29.97
CA LEU A 109 -48.84 -16.42 -29.71
C LEU A 109 -49.19 -17.67 -30.53
N MET A 110 -48.26 -18.22 -31.30
CA MET A 110 -48.49 -19.37 -32.19
C MET A 110 -47.46 -20.48 -32.02
N ALA A 111 -47.21 -20.94 -30.80
CA ALA A 111 -46.57 -22.24 -30.56
C ALA A 111 -46.90 -22.78 -29.15
N LEU A 112 -47.94 -23.60 -29.05
CA LEU A 112 -48.19 -24.43 -27.87
C LEU A 112 -47.03 -25.43 -27.68
N LYS A 113 -46.42 -25.41 -26.49
CA LYS A 113 -45.38 -26.29 -25.90
C LYS A 113 -43.95 -25.73 -25.88
N ASN A 114 -43.68 -24.76 -25.01
CA ASN A 114 -42.45 -24.70 -24.20
C ASN A 114 -42.57 -23.62 -23.10
N PRO A 115 -41.85 -23.73 -21.96
CA PRO A 115 -41.87 -22.69 -20.93
C PRO A 115 -41.23 -21.40 -21.46
N GLU A 116 -41.89 -20.28 -21.15
CA GLU A 116 -41.52 -18.92 -21.55
C GLU A 116 -40.11 -18.55 -21.05
N ILE A 117 -39.35 -17.85 -21.90
CA ILE A 117 -37.99 -17.38 -21.62
C ILE A 117 -38.04 -15.86 -21.59
N ILE A 118 -37.56 -15.25 -20.50
CA ILE A 118 -37.27 -13.81 -20.48
C ILE A 118 -35.86 -13.64 -21.03
N GLU A 119 -35.74 -12.93 -22.16
CA GLU A 119 -34.44 -12.58 -22.75
C GLU A 119 -34.16 -11.10 -22.49
N ILE A 120 -33.14 -10.83 -21.68
CA ILE A 120 -32.62 -9.47 -21.47
C ILE A 120 -31.43 -9.31 -22.41
N SER A 121 -31.54 -8.39 -23.37
CA SER A 121 -30.44 -8.00 -24.28
C SER A 121 -30.01 -6.57 -24.00
N ILE A 122 -28.71 -6.40 -23.76
CA ILE A 122 -28.08 -5.07 -23.66
C ILE A 122 -27.29 -4.86 -24.94
N LYS A 123 -27.66 -3.84 -25.72
CA LYS A 123 -26.95 -3.45 -26.94
C LYS A 123 -26.17 -2.16 -26.70
N SER A 124 -24.91 -2.16 -27.13
CA SER A 124 -24.07 -0.97 -27.23
C SER A 124 -23.90 -0.62 -28.71
N ASN A 125 -23.86 0.69 -29.02
CA ASN A 125 -23.65 1.19 -30.39
C ASN A 125 -22.15 1.27 -30.78
N SER A 126 -21.24 0.77 -29.94
CA SER A 126 -19.82 0.70 -30.27
C SER A 126 -19.52 -0.45 -31.26
N PRO A 127 -18.77 -0.20 -32.36
CA PRO A 127 -18.46 -1.23 -33.37
C PRO A 127 -17.64 -2.42 -32.85
N GLN A 128 -17.17 -2.41 -31.60
CA GLN A 128 -16.37 -3.48 -31.01
C GLN A 128 -16.93 -4.13 -29.72
N SER A 129 -18.17 -3.83 -29.29
CA SER A 129 -18.73 -4.47 -28.10
C SER A 129 -19.57 -5.71 -28.43
N SER A 130 -19.23 -6.86 -27.85
CA SER A 130 -20.02 -8.10 -27.93
C SER A 130 -21.36 -8.00 -27.19
N ASN A 131 -22.43 -8.54 -27.78
CA ASN A 131 -23.76 -8.63 -27.16
C ASN A 131 -23.74 -9.59 -25.96
N ILE A 132 -24.19 -9.13 -24.79
CA ILE A 132 -24.42 -10.00 -23.63
C ILE A 132 -25.89 -10.43 -23.63
N LYS A 133 -26.13 -11.75 -23.67
CA LYS A 133 -27.46 -12.35 -23.59
C LYS A 133 -27.60 -13.13 -22.30
N ILE A 134 -28.52 -12.74 -21.44
CA ILE A 134 -28.86 -13.48 -20.22
C ILE A 134 -30.24 -14.12 -20.44
N LYS A 135 -30.31 -15.45 -20.29
CA LYS A 135 -31.56 -16.22 -20.39
C LYS A 135 -31.89 -16.81 -19.02
N SER A 136 -33.07 -16.54 -18.48
CA SER A 136 -33.61 -17.25 -17.33
C SER A 136 -34.96 -17.90 -17.67
N LYS A 137 -35.24 -19.07 -17.07
CA LYS A 137 -36.53 -19.75 -17.18
C LYS A 137 -37.37 -19.39 -15.95
N ILE A 138 -38.53 -18.78 -16.16
CA ILE A 138 -39.53 -18.54 -15.12
C ILE A 138 -40.81 -19.30 -15.52
N LYS A 139 -41.39 -20.06 -14.60
CA LYS A 139 -42.66 -20.77 -14.82
C LYS A 139 -43.78 -19.94 -14.17
N ASN A 140 -44.77 -19.52 -14.95
CA ASN A 140 -45.83 -18.61 -14.50
C ASN A 140 -46.65 -19.18 -13.33
N ALA A 141 -46.82 -18.36 -12.30
CA ALA A 141 -47.98 -18.36 -11.40
C ALA A 141 -48.55 -16.93 -11.38
N LEU A 142 -49.23 -16.54 -12.47
CA LEU A 142 -50.01 -15.31 -12.53
C LEU A 142 -51.33 -15.61 -13.23
N GLY A 143 -52.26 -16.17 -12.45
CA GLY A 143 -53.68 -16.07 -12.73
C GLY A 143 -54.15 -14.64 -12.46
N SER A 144 -55.11 -14.19 -13.25
CA SER A 144 -55.72 -12.86 -13.26
C SER A 144 -55.97 -12.24 -11.88
N GLY A 145 -55.40 -11.05 -11.65
CA GLY A 145 -56.01 -10.01 -10.83
C GLY A 145 -55.55 -9.90 -9.37
N SER A 146 -54.62 -8.98 -9.12
CA SER A 146 -54.75 -8.05 -7.99
C SER A 146 -53.85 -6.83 -8.24
N LYS A 147 -54.43 -5.62 -8.17
CA LYS A 147 -53.70 -4.34 -8.15
C LYS A 147 -52.63 -4.30 -7.05
N ASP A 148 -52.78 -5.10 -6.00
CA ASP A 148 -51.90 -5.10 -4.84
C ASP A 148 -50.50 -5.65 -5.16
N ASN A 149 -50.39 -6.59 -6.10
CA ASN A 149 -49.09 -7.14 -6.52
C ASN A 149 -48.28 -6.14 -7.34
N ILE A 150 -48.94 -5.32 -8.16
CA ILE A 150 -48.29 -4.25 -8.93
C ILE A 150 -47.85 -3.12 -8.00
N ASN A 151 -48.68 -2.74 -7.02
CA ASN A 151 -48.34 -1.73 -6.03
C ASN A 151 -47.16 -2.14 -5.13
N ASN A 152 -47.05 -3.42 -4.77
CA ASN A 152 -45.92 -3.93 -3.98
C ASN A 152 -44.60 -3.91 -4.76
N ILE A 153 -44.63 -4.20 -6.08
CA ILE A 153 -43.47 -4.08 -6.96
C ILE A 153 -43.04 -2.62 -7.08
N PHE A 154 -43.98 -1.69 -7.23
CA PHE A 154 -43.67 -0.25 -7.27
C PHE A 154 -43.10 0.27 -5.96
N LEU A 155 -43.64 -0.17 -4.82
CA LEU A 155 -43.13 0.19 -3.50
C LEU A 155 -41.70 -0.34 -3.28
N MET A 156 -41.37 -1.53 -3.82
CA MET A 156 -40.00 -2.08 -3.77
C MET A 156 -39.02 -1.28 -4.63
N ILE A 157 -39.41 -0.91 -5.85
CA ILE A 157 -38.58 -0.09 -6.76
C ILE A 157 -38.31 1.29 -6.15
N ASP A 158 -39.32 1.94 -5.58
CA ASP A 158 -39.21 3.23 -4.91
C ASP A 158 -38.29 3.17 -3.67
N LYS A 159 -38.42 2.12 -2.85
CA LYS A 159 -37.51 1.89 -1.71
C LYS A 159 -36.06 1.70 -2.15
N CYS A 160 -35.83 0.94 -3.21
CA CYS A 160 -34.47 0.69 -3.70
C CYS A 160 -33.87 1.96 -4.36
N ALA A 161 -34.67 2.77 -5.05
CA ALA A 161 -34.23 4.07 -5.56
C ALA A 161 -33.87 5.05 -4.43
N LYS A 162 -34.74 5.21 -3.42
CA LYS A 162 -34.49 6.10 -2.27
C LYS A 162 -33.30 5.66 -1.40
N ALA A 163 -32.98 4.37 -1.36
CA ALA A 163 -31.80 3.88 -0.66
C ALA A 163 -30.47 4.27 -1.33
N HIS A 164 -30.50 4.65 -2.62
CA HIS A 164 -29.30 4.88 -3.42
C HIS A 164 -29.15 6.31 -3.95
N TYR A 165 -30.18 7.16 -3.85
CA TYR A 165 -30.16 8.59 -4.22
C TYR A 165 -30.62 9.44 -3.02
N SER A 166 -29.99 10.60 -2.75
CA SER A 166 -30.31 11.43 -1.58
C SER A 166 -31.74 11.96 -1.58
N ASN A 167 -32.40 11.93 -0.42
CA ASN A 167 -33.85 12.15 -0.23
C ASN A 167 -34.42 13.49 -0.75
N GLU A 168 -33.61 14.50 -1.05
CA GLU A 168 -34.11 15.83 -1.43
C GLU A 168 -34.37 16.01 -2.94
N GLU A 169 -33.94 15.09 -3.81
CA GLU A 169 -33.95 15.34 -5.27
C GLU A 169 -35.05 14.63 -6.07
N LEU A 170 -35.71 13.61 -5.51
CA LEU A 170 -36.75 12.86 -6.24
C LEU A 170 -38.15 13.33 -5.82
N LYS A 171 -38.89 13.93 -6.76
CA LYS A 171 -40.30 14.29 -6.54
C LYS A 171 -41.12 13.01 -6.35
N PRO A 172 -42.06 12.97 -5.38
CA PRO A 172 -42.92 11.80 -5.17
C PRO A 172 -43.70 11.47 -6.45
N ILE A 173 -43.68 10.20 -6.83
CA ILE A 173 -44.38 9.70 -8.01
C ILE A 173 -45.86 9.54 -7.67
N ASP A 174 -46.72 10.15 -8.49
CA ASP A 174 -48.17 10.00 -8.38
C ASP A 174 -48.60 8.66 -9.03
N TYR A 175 -48.58 7.60 -8.23
CA TYR A 175 -48.83 6.22 -8.68
C TYR A 175 -50.26 5.99 -9.20
N GLU A 176 -51.22 6.86 -8.90
CA GLU A 176 -52.58 6.75 -9.46
C GLU A 176 -52.64 7.06 -10.97
N LYS A 177 -51.63 7.78 -11.48
CA LYS A 177 -51.53 8.14 -12.90
C LYS A 177 -50.70 7.18 -13.74
N VAL A 178 -50.06 6.21 -13.12
CA VAL A 178 -49.16 5.25 -13.79
C VAL A 178 -49.87 3.91 -13.91
N LYS A 179 -50.23 3.51 -15.12
CA LYS A 179 -51.09 2.36 -15.36
C LYS A 179 -50.32 1.07 -15.62
N THR A 180 -49.02 1.19 -15.95
CA THR A 180 -48.16 0.06 -16.30
C THR A 180 -46.77 0.22 -15.69
N VAL A 181 -46.06 -0.91 -15.56
CA VAL A 181 -44.69 -0.93 -15.02
C VAL A 181 -43.73 -0.13 -15.92
N ASP A 182 -43.90 -0.22 -17.24
CA ASP A 182 -43.08 0.51 -18.20
C ASP A 182 -43.26 2.03 -18.08
N GLU A 183 -44.48 2.52 -17.84
CA GLU A 183 -44.72 3.94 -17.57
C GLU A 183 -44.02 4.41 -16.29
N ALA A 184 -44.01 3.60 -15.23
CA ALA A 184 -43.34 3.95 -13.97
C ALA A 184 -41.81 4.04 -14.17
N VAL A 185 -41.24 3.04 -14.83
CA VAL A 185 -39.80 2.98 -15.13
C VAL A 185 -39.39 4.18 -15.99
N ASN A 186 -40.20 4.56 -16.97
CA ASN A 186 -39.95 5.73 -17.81
C ASN A 186 -40.03 7.05 -17.02
N VAL A 187 -40.97 7.19 -16.09
CA VAL A 187 -41.07 8.37 -15.21
C VAL A 187 -39.85 8.48 -14.29
N ILE A 188 -39.42 7.37 -13.66
CA ILE A 188 -38.25 7.31 -12.78
C ILE A 188 -36.98 7.64 -13.58
N SER A 189 -36.81 7.02 -14.75
CA SER A 189 -35.65 7.25 -15.61
C SER A 189 -35.56 8.71 -16.06
N LYS A 190 -36.69 9.34 -16.37
CA LYS A 190 -36.75 10.76 -16.74
C LYS A 190 -36.41 11.68 -15.56
N GLN A 191 -36.95 11.42 -14.36
CA GLN A 191 -36.62 12.20 -13.16
C GLN A 191 -35.15 12.10 -12.78
N ALA A 192 -34.56 10.91 -12.85
CA ALA A 192 -33.13 10.70 -12.60
C ALA A 192 -32.26 11.46 -13.61
N GLN A 193 -32.65 11.47 -14.89
CA GLN A 193 -31.94 12.20 -15.93
C GLN A 193 -32.08 13.72 -15.79
N ASP A 194 -33.24 14.22 -15.37
CA ASP A 194 -33.48 15.64 -15.12
C ASP A 194 -32.70 16.15 -13.89
N SER A 195 -32.58 15.36 -12.81
CA SER A 195 -31.71 15.67 -11.66
C SER A 195 -30.23 15.71 -12.09
N PHE A 196 -29.75 14.70 -12.83
CA PHE A 196 -28.38 14.65 -13.33
C PHE A 196 -28.03 15.84 -14.25
N ASN A 197 -28.94 16.24 -15.12
CA ASN A 197 -28.74 17.40 -16.00
C ASN A 197 -28.76 18.74 -15.22
N THR A 198 -29.54 18.83 -14.15
CA THR A 198 -29.59 20.02 -13.29
C THR A 198 -28.28 20.17 -12.51
N GLU A 199 -27.72 19.09 -11.98
CA GLU A 199 -26.42 19.10 -11.28
C GLU A 199 -25.27 19.46 -12.23
N LYS A 200 -25.24 18.89 -13.44
CA LYS A 200 -24.27 19.23 -14.50
C LYS A 200 -24.29 20.70 -14.88
N ASN A 201 -25.49 21.30 -15.01
CA ASN A 201 -25.64 22.71 -15.36
C ASN A 201 -25.31 23.66 -14.19
N THR A 202 -25.39 23.17 -12.95
CA THR A 202 -25.05 23.95 -11.75
C THR A 202 -23.53 23.92 -11.48
N MET A 203 -22.84 22.84 -11.85
CA MET A 203 -21.37 22.73 -11.75
C MET A 203 -20.60 23.40 -12.91
N LEU A 204 -21.24 23.63 -14.06
CA LEU A 204 -20.60 24.25 -15.24
C LEU A 204 -20.80 25.76 -15.36
N ALA A 205 -21.27 26.45 -14.31
CA ALA A 205 -21.36 27.90 -14.30
C ALA A 205 -20.16 28.56 -13.59
N PRO A 206 -19.08 28.97 -14.29
CA PRO A 206 -18.18 29.96 -13.77
C PRO A 206 -18.74 31.37 -14.01
N PHE A 207 -18.61 32.18 -12.96
CA PHE A 207 -18.68 33.63 -12.92
C PHE A 207 -18.25 34.37 -14.21
N PHE A 208 -19.18 34.67 -15.12
CA PHE A 208 -19.00 35.78 -16.07
C PHE A 208 -20.33 36.49 -16.34
N LYS A 209 -20.64 37.50 -15.52
CA LYS A 209 -21.57 38.55 -15.94
C LYS A 209 -20.84 39.40 -17.00
N PRO A 210 -21.43 39.68 -18.18
CA PRO A 210 -20.78 40.41 -19.28
C PRO A 210 -20.36 41.85 -18.93
N LYS A 211 -20.80 42.38 -17.79
CA LYS A 211 -20.39 43.70 -17.29
C LYS A 211 -19.04 43.69 -16.54
N ALA A 212 -18.59 42.55 -16.02
CA ALA A 212 -17.32 42.46 -15.26
C ALA A 212 -16.08 42.36 -16.17
N LEU A 213 -16.21 41.78 -17.37
CA LEU A 213 -15.10 41.61 -18.32
C LEU A 213 -14.55 42.96 -18.83
N LYS A 214 -15.42 43.96 -18.99
CA LYS A 214 -15.01 45.33 -19.39
C LYS A 214 -14.18 46.03 -18.29
N VAL A 215 -14.45 45.76 -17.02
CA VAL A 215 -13.72 46.35 -15.89
C VAL A 215 -12.34 45.71 -15.74
N ILE A 216 -12.23 44.39 -15.94
CA ILE A 216 -10.96 43.66 -15.85
C ILE A 216 -9.99 44.07 -16.98
N LEU A 217 -10.50 44.30 -18.19
CA LEU A 217 -9.68 44.81 -19.30
C LEU A 217 -9.16 46.23 -19.06
N ILE A 218 -9.96 47.10 -18.44
CA ILE A 218 -9.54 48.48 -18.10
C ILE A 218 -8.48 48.45 -16.99
N ILE A 219 -8.66 47.63 -15.96
CA ILE A 219 -7.68 47.50 -14.86
C ILE A 219 -6.36 46.93 -15.39
N SER A 220 -6.40 45.93 -16.27
CA SER A 220 -5.20 45.32 -16.87
C SER A 220 -4.42 46.31 -17.75
N ALA A 221 -5.12 47.19 -18.48
CA ALA A 221 -4.49 48.24 -19.28
C ALA A 221 -3.81 49.31 -18.40
N ILE A 222 -4.39 49.65 -17.24
CA ILE A 222 -3.81 50.60 -16.28
C ILE A 222 -2.52 50.04 -15.67
N PHE A 223 -2.49 48.76 -15.30
CA PHE A 223 -1.28 48.13 -14.76
C PHE A 223 -0.16 48.02 -15.80
N LEU A 224 -0.49 47.78 -17.06
CA LEU A 224 0.47 47.80 -18.17
C LEU A 224 1.06 49.21 -18.39
N PHE A 225 0.25 50.25 -18.22
CA PHE A 225 0.70 51.64 -18.35
C PHE A 225 1.59 52.08 -17.19
N ILE A 226 1.29 51.64 -15.95
CA ILE A 226 2.12 51.93 -14.77
C ILE A 226 3.48 51.21 -14.86
N GLY A 227 3.51 49.96 -15.35
CA GLY A 227 4.77 49.23 -15.57
C GLY A 227 5.65 49.82 -16.68
N LEU A 228 5.06 50.50 -17.66
CA LEU A 228 5.82 51.20 -18.70
C LEU A 228 6.44 52.51 -18.20
N ILE A 229 5.82 53.16 -17.22
CA ILE A 229 6.36 54.41 -16.63
C ILE A 229 7.51 54.12 -15.66
N THR A 230 7.48 53.01 -14.92
CA THR A 230 8.57 52.65 -13.98
C THR A 230 9.85 52.18 -14.66
N THR A 231 9.78 51.75 -15.93
CA THR A 231 10.97 51.31 -16.70
C THR A 231 11.75 52.48 -17.34
N LEU A 232 11.24 53.71 -17.25
CA LEU A 232 11.90 54.91 -17.81
C LEU A 232 12.68 55.74 -16.78
N THR A 233 12.69 55.38 -15.48
CA THR A 233 13.34 56.19 -14.44
C THR A 233 14.65 55.64 -13.85
N ASP A 234 15.11 54.44 -14.20
CA ASP A 234 16.36 53.88 -13.65
C ASP A 234 17.56 54.02 -14.59
N THR A 235 18.03 55.27 -14.73
CA THR A 235 19.43 55.55 -15.05
C THR A 235 19.95 56.62 -14.11
N THR A 236 20.49 56.19 -12.96
CA THR A 236 21.70 56.74 -12.29
C THR A 236 21.77 56.32 -10.82
N LYS A 237 22.61 55.32 -10.49
CA LYS A 237 23.74 55.46 -9.54
C LYS A 237 24.31 54.10 -9.15
N LYS A 238 25.60 53.96 -9.48
CA LYS A 238 26.53 52.98 -8.93
C LYS A 238 27.26 53.65 -7.76
N SER A 239 27.44 52.97 -6.64
CA SER A 239 28.60 53.02 -5.72
C SER A 239 28.22 52.88 -4.23
N ASN A 240 28.76 51.81 -3.64
CA ASN A 240 29.06 51.56 -2.21
C ASN A 240 27.88 51.21 -1.27
N THR A 241 27.65 49.90 -1.10
CA THR A 241 26.81 49.36 -0.01
C THR A 241 27.62 48.44 0.89
N SER A 242 27.88 48.96 2.08
CA SER A 242 28.29 48.27 3.30
C SER A 242 27.38 47.07 3.62
N ASN A 243 27.95 46.01 4.20
CA ASN A 243 27.28 44.78 4.62
C ASN A 243 26.16 45.02 5.65
N THR A 244 24.98 45.43 5.20
CA THR A 244 23.72 45.20 5.90
C THR A 244 23.22 43.82 5.48
N VAL A 245 23.47 42.83 6.35
CA VAL A 245 22.83 41.52 6.27
C VAL A 245 21.32 41.75 6.13
N SER A 246 20.76 41.45 4.96
CA SER A 246 19.34 41.58 4.69
C SER A 246 18.57 40.74 5.71
N GLU A 247 17.79 41.41 6.56
CA GLU A 247 16.94 40.81 7.59
C GLU A 247 15.88 39.86 7.00
N ASN A 248 15.74 39.84 5.68
CA ASN A 248 14.80 39.02 4.92
C ASN A 248 15.42 37.73 4.33
N ASP A 249 16.60 37.29 4.77
CA ASP A 249 17.15 35.99 4.36
C ASP A 249 16.25 34.83 4.85
N PRO A 250 15.58 34.08 3.95
CA PRO A 250 14.66 33.01 4.33
C PRO A 250 15.30 31.92 5.19
N ILE A 251 16.61 31.71 5.07
CA ILE A 251 17.35 30.72 5.86
C ILE A 251 17.45 31.16 7.33
N LYS A 252 17.75 32.43 7.58
CA LYS A 252 17.84 32.99 8.94
C LYS A 252 16.51 33.02 9.66
N ILE A 253 15.43 33.27 8.91
CA ILE A 253 14.06 33.17 9.44
C ILE A 253 13.76 31.74 9.86
N LEU A 254 14.13 30.75 9.02
CA LEU A 254 13.86 29.35 9.26
C LEU A 254 14.60 28.81 10.50
N GLU A 255 15.83 29.25 10.76
CA GLU A 255 16.60 28.83 11.94
C GLU A 255 15.87 29.17 13.25
N LYS A 256 15.29 30.38 13.34
CA LYS A 256 14.61 30.88 14.54
C LYS A 256 13.13 30.52 14.64
N ALA A 257 12.49 30.14 13.52
CA ALA A 257 11.05 29.89 13.51
C ALA A 257 10.65 28.69 14.40
N PRO A 258 9.52 28.76 15.12
CA PRO A 258 9.04 27.65 15.93
C PRO A 258 8.60 26.47 15.05
N ILE A 259 8.88 25.26 15.52
CA ILE A 259 8.47 24.03 14.82
C ILE A 259 7.01 23.74 15.17
N THR A 260 6.19 23.54 14.15
CA THR A 260 4.85 22.97 14.28
C THR A 260 4.98 21.45 14.30
N GLN A 261 4.50 20.81 15.36
CA GLN A 261 4.50 19.36 15.48
C GLN A 261 3.42 18.78 14.58
N ILE A 262 3.83 18.15 13.49
CA ILE A 262 2.96 17.45 12.55
C ILE A 262 3.64 16.11 12.23
N ASP A 263 2.95 15.00 12.46
CA ASP A 263 3.49 13.66 12.19
C ASP A 263 3.45 13.37 10.68
N PRO A 264 4.60 13.09 10.02
CA PRO A 264 4.60 12.74 8.60
C PRO A 264 3.86 11.43 8.29
N ALA A 265 3.68 10.54 9.26
CA ALA A 265 2.88 9.32 9.11
C ALA A 265 1.37 9.62 9.03
N GLU A 266 0.87 10.56 9.84
CA GLU A 266 -0.52 11.05 9.76
C GLU A 266 -0.79 11.62 8.37
N LEU A 267 0.12 12.46 7.86
CA LEU A 267 -0.02 13.03 6.52
C LEU A 267 0.03 11.96 5.42
N GLY A 268 0.81 10.89 5.62
CA GLY A 268 0.84 9.74 4.71
C GLY A 268 -0.53 9.06 4.59
N GLN A 269 -1.24 8.89 5.71
CA GLN A 269 -2.60 8.32 5.72
C GLN A 269 -3.61 9.17 4.96
N ILE A 270 -3.39 10.50 4.90
CA ILE A 270 -4.31 11.45 4.27
C ILE A 270 -3.98 11.61 2.77
N PHE A 271 -2.71 11.79 2.44
CA PHE A 271 -2.28 12.22 1.10
C PHE A 271 -1.78 11.08 0.21
N ASN A 272 -1.35 9.92 0.73
CA ASN A 272 -0.81 8.84 -0.11
C ASN A 272 -1.85 8.27 -1.08
N LEU A 273 -1.34 7.61 -2.13
CA LEU A 273 -2.18 6.94 -3.13
C LEU A 273 -3.02 5.86 -2.43
N MET A 274 -4.31 5.79 -2.77
CA MET A 274 -5.30 4.91 -2.14
C MET A 274 -5.68 5.25 -0.68
N SER A 275 -5.42 6.48 -0.24
CA SER A 275 -5.98 6.99 1.02
C SER A 275 -7.51 6.89 1.05
N GLU A 276 -8.06 6.45 2.19
CA GLU A 276 -9.52 6.38 2.44
C GLU A 276 -10.15 7.77 2.66
N HIS A 277 -9.33 8.83 2.73
CA HIS A 277 -9.82 10.18 2.91
C HIS A 277 -10.53 10.68 1.64
N THR A 278 -11.56 11.49 1.83
CA THR A 278 -12.24 12.20 0.75
C THR A 278 -11.40 13.37 0.24
N ASP A 279 -11.70 13.85 -0.97
CA ASP A 279 -11.02 15.03 -1.52
C ASP A 279 -11.20 16.28 -0.63
N ILE A 280 -12.39 16.46 -0.05
CA ILE A 280 -12.67 17.58 0.86
C ILE A 280 -11.78 17.52 2.11
N GLN A 281 -11.58 16.33 2.69
CA GLN A 281 -10.69 16.16 3.85
C GLN A 281 -9.24 16.46 3.49
N ARG A 282 -8.77 16.01 2.32
CA ARG A 282 -7.43 16.34 1.81
C ARG A 282 -7.24 17.84 1.61
N GLU A 283 -8.20 18.52 0.99
CA GLU A 283 -8.14 19.97 0.76
C GLU A 283 -8.18 20.77 2.07
N ASN A 284 -8.99 20.36 3.04
CA ASN A 284 -9.03 20.99 4.35
C ASN A 284 -7.69 20.81 5.09
N LYS A 285 -7.14 19.59 5.10
CA LYS A 285 -5.83 19.34 5.71
C LYS A 285 -4.72 20.09 4.99
N LYS A 286 -4.77 20.17 3.66
CA LYS A 286 -3.83 20.99 2.86
C LYS A 286 -3.86 22.44 3.36
N LYS A 287 -5.03 23.07 3.42
CA LYS A 287 -5.16 24.46 3.92
C LYS A 287 -4.64 24.64 5.35
N GLU A 288 -4.86 23.66 6.23
CA GLU A 288 -4.40 23.69 7.62
C GLU A 288 -2.87 23.70 7.75
N ILE A 289 -2.17 22.86 6.97
CA ILE A 289 -0.72 22.64 7.13
C ILE A 289 0.14 23.55 6.24
N MET A 290 -0.46 24.21 5.25
CA MET A 290 0.25 25.11 4.36
C MET A 290 0.92 26.27 5.12
N GLY A 291 2.20 26.51 4.81
CA GLY A 291 3.00 27.56 5.43
C GLY A 291 3.56 27.24 6.81
N LYS A 292 3.21 26.09 7.41
CA LYS A 292 3.78 25.64 8.69
C LYS A 292 5.25 25.27 8.53
N ILE A 293 6.02 25.50 9.60
CA ILE A 293 7.43 25.09 9.69
C ILE A 293 7.47 23.74 10.39
N ILE A 294 8.02 22.73 9.72
CA ILE A 294 8.15 21.37 10.25
C ILE A 294 9.63 21.01 10.44
N ALA A 295 9.88 19.97 11.24
CA ALA A 295 11.17 19.31 11.31
C ALA A 295 10.93 17.80 11.28
N TRP A 296 11.41 17.13 10.24
CA TRP A 296 11.17 15.71 10.03
C TRP A 296 12.48 14.95 9.81
N LYS A 297 12.48 13.68 10.22
CA LYS A 297 13.54 12.70 9.96
C LYS A 297 12.96 11.64 9.02
N LEU A 298 13.34 11.67 7.75
CA LEU A 298 12.76 10.82 6.69
C LEU A 298 13.85 10.06 5.93
N PRO A 299 13.55 8.86 5.42
CA PRO A 299 14.45 8.13 4.53
C PRO A 299 14.51 8.78 3.14
N VAL A 300 15.72 9.00 2.65
CA VAL A 300 16.02 9.57 1.34
C VAL A 300 15.68 8.56 0.24
N TYR A 301 15.06 9.02 -0.84
CA TYR A 301 14.94 8.27 -2.09
C TYR A 301 16.04 8.70 -3.06
N GLU A 302 16.13 10.00 -3.33
CA GLU A 302 17.02 10.59 -4.34
C GLU A 302 17.51 11.98 -3.92
N VAL A 303 18.73 12.35 -4.32
CA VAL A 303 19.33 13.67 -4.06
C VAL A 303 19.79 14.28 -5.37
N LYS A 304 19.26 15.47 -5.70
CA LYS A 304 19.64 16.21 -6.90
C LYS A 304 20.19 17.58 -6.54
N LYS A 305 21.39 17.90 -6.99
CA LYS A 305 21.95 19.25 -6.88
C LYS A 305 21.19 20.19 -7.81
N VAL A 306 20.58 21.25 -7.26
CA VAL A 306 19.81 22.25 -8.02
C VAL A 306 20.71 23.43 -8.40
N LYS A 307 21.52 23.89 -7.45
CA LYS A 307 22.57 24.90 -7.64
C LYS A 307 23.59 24.76 -6.51
N ASP A 308 24.62 25.60 -6.50
CA ASP A 308 25.61 25.62 -5.44
C ASP A 308 24.94 25.75 -4.05
N ASN A 309 25.25 24.77 -3.19
CA ASN A 309 24.71 24.62 -1.85
C ASN A 309 23.18 24.47 -1.75
N ILE A 310 22.45 24.21 -2.86
CA ILE A 310 21.01 23.89 -2.81
C ILE A 310 20.74 22.56 -3.48
N TYR A 311 20.08 21.68 -2.73
CA TYR A 311 19.78 20.31 -3.11
C TYR A 311 18.27 20.09 -3.06
N ARG A 312 17.74 19.32 -4.00
CA ARG A 312 16.39 18.76 -3.97
C ARG A 312 16.51 17.33 -3.46
N ILE A 313 15.82 17.04 -2.38
CA ILE A 313 15.83 15.74 -1.71
C ILE A 313 14.41 15.18 -1.82
N ASP A 314 14.29 14.05 -2.49
CA ASP A 314 13.05 13.29 -2.57
C ASP A 314 13.09 12.20 -1.50
N THR A 315 12.01 12.00 -0.75
CA THR A 315 11.94 11.01 0.34
C THR A 315 11.04 9.83 -0.02
N ILE A 316 11.27 8.68 0.63
CA ILE A 316 10.49 7.46 0.41
C ILE A 316 9.11 7.58 1.07
N GLY A 317 8.05 7.63 0.26
CA GLY A 317 6.65 7.80 0.70
C GLY A 317 5.89 6.51 1.05
N VAL A 318 6.56 5.45 1.51
CA VAL A 318 5.88 4.16 1.80
C VAL A 318 5.14 4.20 3.14
N TYR A 319 5.83 4.59 4.22
CA TYR A 319 5.27 4.66 5.58
C TYR A 319 4.92 6.08 6.01
N TYR A 320 5.36 7.06 5.23
CA TYR A 320 5.20 8.49 5.45
C TYR A 320 4.65 9.13 4.18
N VAL A 321 4.24 10.39 4.26
CA VAL A 321 4.00 11.17 3.05
C VAL A 321 5.31 11.39 2.30
N GLY A 322 5.32 11.11 0.99
CA GLY A 322 6.45 11.46 0.13
C GLY A 322 6.71 12.97 0.20
N THR A 323 7.97 13.38 0.26
CA THR A 323 8.32 14.79 0.41
C THR A 323 9.42 15.17 -0.57
N ILE A 324 9.26 16.33 -1.21
CA ILE A 324 10.30 17.01 -1.99
C ILE A 324 10.78 18.20 -1.16
N ALA A 325 11.95 18.07 -0.54
CA ALA A 325 12.56 19.13 0.25
C ALA A 325 13.67 19.83 -0.53
N LYS A 326 13.64 21.16 -0.59
CA LYS A 326 14.71 21.96 -1.19
C LYS A 326 15.64 22.49 -0.09
N VAL A 327 16.66 21.71 0.22
CA VAL A 327 17.59 21.93 1.34
C VAL A 327 18.75 22.80 0.90
N THR A 328 19.01 23.88 1.66
CA THR A 328 20.17 24.75 1.50
C THR A 328 21.23 24.38 2.52
N ALA A 329 22.40 23.93 2.06
CA ALA A 329 23.56 23.70 2.90
C ALA A 329 24.19 25.05 3.32
N ARG A 330 24.52 25.17 4.60
CA ARG A 330 25.08 26.40 5.20
C ARG A 330 26.60 26.46 5.14
N ASN A 331 27.25 25.32 4.92
CA ASN A 331 28.70 25.19 4.83
C ASN A 331 29.09 23.97 3.98
N ALA A 332 30.38 23.81 3.71
CA ALA A 332 30.91 22.73 2.87
C ALA A 332 30.67 21.34 3.48
N GLN A 333 30.66 21.23 4.81
CA GLN A 333 30.41 19.98 5.52
C GLN A 333 28.98 19.51 5.34
N GLU A 334 27.99 20.41 5.44
CA GLU A 334 26.59 20.10 5.14
C GLU A 334 26.41 19.69 3.67
N SER A 335 27.10 20.36 2.74
CA SER A 335 27.11 19.97 1.33
C SER A 335 27.66 18.55 1.14
N ALA A 336 28.83 18.24 1.70
CA ALA A 336 29.44 16.92 1.60
C ALA A 336 28.56 15.83 2.25
N PHE A 337 27.91 16.13 3.37
CA PHE A 337 26.94 15.22 3.99
C PHE A 337 25.77 14.94 3.06
N ILE A 338 25.13 15.97 2.49
CA ILE A 338 23.99 15.79 1.58
C ILE A 338 24.41 15.02 0.33
N GLU A 339 25.57 15.34 -0.25
CA GLU A 339 26.12 14.67 -1.44
C GLU A 339 26.51 13.21 -1.16
N GLY A 340 26.75 12.83 0.10
CA GLY A 340 27.04 11.46 0.52
C GLY A 340 25.81 10.62 0.89
N LEU A 341 24.59 11.19 0.88
CA LEU A 341 23.37 10.44 1.21
C LEU A 341 23.05 9.41 0.13
N LYS A 342 22.83 8.16 0.55
CA LYS A 342 22.31 7.08 -0.29
C LYS A 342 20.79 6.93 -0.12
N THR A 343 20.12 6.31 -1.09
CA THR A 343 18.73 5.83 -0.92
C THR A 343 18.59 5.00 0.37
N GLY A 344 17.54 5.25 1.14
CA GLY A 344 17.29 4.66 2.46
C GLY A 344 17.95 5.41 3.63
N SER A 345 18.95 6.25 3.40
CA SER A 345 19.62 7.03 4.45
C SER A 345 18.63 7.97 5.14
N LEU A 346 18.73 8.12 6.46
CA LEU A 346 17.89 9.07 7.19
C LEU A 346 18.46 10.48 7.11
N ILE A 347 17.63 11.43 6.68
CA ILE A 347 17.94 12.86 6.74
C ILE A 347 16.99 13.55 7.72
N THR A 348 17.54 14.41 8.57
CA THR A 348 16.77 15.32 9.40
C THR A 348 16.86 16.73 8.87
N TYR A 349 15.73 17.33 8.51
CA TYR A 349 15.67 18.70 8.01
C TYR A 349 14.53 19.47 8.67
N LYS A 350 14.69 20.80 8.68
CA LYS A 350 13.67 21.77 9.07
C LYS A 350 13.29 22.57 7.84
N GLY A 351 12.00 22.85 7.63
CA GLY A 351 11.55 23.56 6.42
C GLY A 351 10.09 23.99 6.45
N LYS A 352 9.71 24.82 5.48
CA LYS A 352 8.35 25.36 5.34
C LYS A 352 7.55 24.55 4.32
N ILE A 353 6.35 24.10 4.67
CA ILE A 353 5.43 23.48 3.72
C ILE A 353 4.89 24.54 2.75
N THR A 354 5.12 24.37 1.45
CA THR A 354 4.73 25.34 0.42
C THR A 354 3.73 24.83 -0.60
N ASP A 355 3.60 23.52 -0.75
CA ASP A 355 2.58 22.92 -1.61
C ASP A 355 2.41 21.43 -1.28
N ILE A 356 1.36 20.84 -1.83
CA ILE A 356 1.16 19.39 -1.91
C ILE A 356 0.78 19.10 -3.35
N THR A 357 1.66 18.43 -4.09
CA THR A 357 1.51 18.14 -5.53
C THR A 357 1.75 16.66 -5.78
N LEU A 358 0.88 16.02 -6.58
CA LEU A 358 1.00 14.58 -6.90
C LEU A 358 1.18 13.68 -5.66
N ARG A 359 0.57 14.07 -4.53
CA ARG A 359 0.66 13.38 -3.22
C ARG A 359 2.00 13.48 -2.51
N GLU A 360 2.88 14.36 -2.99
CA GLU A 360 4.11 14.71 -2.31
C GLU A 360 3.99 16.09 -1.68
N ILE A 361 4.54 16.24 -0.48
CA ILE A 361 4.62 17.55 0.18
C ILE A 361 5.86 18.27 -0.33
N LYS A 362 5.71 19.53 -0.74
CA LYS A 362 6.84 20.39 -1.08
C LYS A 362 7.26 21.19 0.13
N VAL A 363 8.55 21.13 0.45
CA VAL A 363 9.14 21.87 1.57
C VAL A 363 10.24 22.80 1.06
N GLU A 364 9.97 24.11 1.04
CA GLU A 364 10.89 25.14 0.55
C GLU A 364 10.68 26.49 1.27
N PRO A 365 11.74 27.16 1.78
CA PRO A 365 13.10 26.65 1.93
C PRO A 365 13.20 25.59 3.03
N ALA A 366 14.27 24.79 2.98
CA ALA A 366 14.65 23.85 4.03
C ALA A 366 16.16 23.95 4.36
N ILE A 367 16.55 23.52 5.56
CA ILE A 367 17.94 23.39 6.04
C ILE A 367 18.12 22.09 6.81
N LEU A 368 19.35 21.60 6.92
CA LEU A 368 19.67 20.49 7.82
C LEU A 368 19.37 20.86 9.28
N PHE A 369 18.91 19.90 10.06
CA PHE A 369 18.50 20.10 11.45
C PHE A 369 18.91 18.90 12.34
N GLY A 370 19.06 19.13 13.64
CA GLY A 370 19.43 18.08 14.60
C GLY A 370 20.77 17.42 14.28
N GLU A 371 20.83 16.09 14.36
CA GLU A 371 22.03 15.27 14.10
C GLU A 371 22.62 15.53 12.70
N SER A 372 21.77 15.70 11.69
CA SER A 372 22.21 15.98 10.31
C SER A 372 22.89 17.35 10.17
N ALA A 373 22.68 18.28 11.11
CA ALA A 373 23.38 19.56 11.13
C ALA A 373 24.70 19.53 11.92
N GLN A 374 24.96 18.46 12.70
CA GLN A 374 26.14 18.36 13.58
C GLN A 374 27.29 17.57 12.97
N VAL A 375 27.36 17.47 11.63
CA VAL A 375 28.42 16.74 10.92
C VAL A 375 29.78 17.22 11.47
N PRO A 376 30.57 16.33 12.12
CA PRO A 376 31.83 16.71 12.73
C PRO A 376 32.68 17.43 11.69
N VAL A 377 33.21 18.60 12.04
CA VAL A 377 34.23 19.24 11.23
C VAL A 377 35.42 18.27 11.23
N GLU A 378 35.57 17.50 10.15
CA GLU A 378 36.81 16.76 9.94
C GLU A 378 37.92 17.79 9.99
N THR A 379 38.69 17.74 11.07
CA THR A 379 39.81 18.65 11.26
C THR A 379 40.74 18.38 10.09
N PRO A 380 41.05 19.38 9.24
CA PRO A 380 41.89 19.14 8.07
C PRO A 380 43.15 18.44 8.56
N LYS A 381 43.33 17.21 8.08
CA LYS A 381 44.43 16.35 8.46
C LYS A 381 45.70 17.11 8.06
N VAL A 382 46.35 17.74 9.04
CA VAL A 382 47.60 18.48 8.83
C VAL A 382 48.56 17.51 8.17
N GLU A 383 48.88 17.76 6.91
CA GLU A 383 49.83 16.97 6.14
C GLU A 383 51.18 17.03 6.85
N ALA A 384 51.49 15.96 7.58
CA ALA A 384 52.84 15.74 8.08
C ALA A 384 53.77 15.44 6.88
N PRO A 385 55.06 15.84 6.94
CA PRO A 385 55.99 15.68 5.83
C PRO A 385 56.14 14.21 5.44
N ILE A 386 56.10 13.98 4.14
CA ILE A 386 56.17 12.68 3.47
C ILE A 386 57.43 11.92 3.91
N ALA A 387 57.25 10.87 4.71
CA ALA A 387 58.17 9.74 4.79
C ALA A 387 57.47 8.51 4.20
N GLN A 388 58.10 7.92 3.18
CA GLN A 388 57.58 6.81 2.40
C GLN A 388 57.29 5.58 3.28
N GLN A 389 56.01 5.32 3.57
CA GLN A 389 55.50 3.99 3.89
C GLN A 389 54.25 3.71 3.08
N GLN A 390 54.31 2.61 2.34
CA GLN A 390 53.30 2.08 1.42
C GLN A 390 52.12 1.48 2.24
N PRO A 391 50.86 1.86 2.02
CA PRO A 391 49.76 1.45 2.90
C PRO A 391 49.14 0.09 2.49
N ALA A 392 48.99 -0.81 3.47
CA ALA A 392 48.35 -2.11 3.37
C ALA A 392 46.83 -2.08 3.08
N ALA A 393 46.20 -0.89 3.01
CA ALA A 393 44.76 -0.74 2.81
C ALA A 393 44.30 -1.06 1.38
N ALA A 394 45.17 -0.92 0.38
CA ALA A 394 44.81 -1.20 -1.03
C ALA A 394 44.62 -2.70 -1.33
N VAL A 395 45.15 -3.59 -0.48
CA VAL A 395 45.12 -5.05 -0.73
C VAL A 395 43.75 -5.66 -0.39
N ASN A 396 42.96 -5.05 0.52
CA ASN A 396 41.69 -5.61 0.95
C ASN A 396 40.55 -5.36 -0.06
N ASN A 397 40.53 -4.18 -0.68
CA ASN A 397 39.48 -3.81 -1.65
C ASN A 397 39.51 -4.69 -2.91
N ASN A 398 40.69 -5.14 -3.34
CA ASN A 398 40.80 -6.03 -4.51
C ASN A 398 40.19 -7.42 -4.27
N LYS A 399 40.21 -7.93 -3.03
CA LYS A 399 39.61 -9.23 -2.70
C LYS A 399 38.09 -9.16 -2.63
N VAL A 400 37.56 -8.10 -2.04
CA VAL A 400 36.11 -7.88 -1.94
C VAL A 400 35.51 -7.71 -3.34
N ASN A 401 36.12 -6.88 -4.19
CA ASN A 401 35.67 -6.67 -5.57
C ASN A 401 35.68 -7.97 -6.38
N ALA A 402 36.76 -8.76 -6.31
CA ALA A 402 36.83 -10.05 -7.00
C ALA A 402 35.77 -11.05 -6.52
N CYS A 403 35.40 -11.01 -5.24
CA CYS A 403 34.34 -11.84 -4.68
C CYS A 403 32.95 -11.42 -5.16
N VAL A 404 32.67 -10.12 -5.19
CA VAL A 404 31.41 -9.55 -5.72
C VAL A 404 31.27 -9.85 -7.22
N ASP A 405 32.34 -9.64 -8.01
CA ASP A 405 32.35 -9.90 -9.45
C ASP A 405 32.08 -11.38 -9.75
N ALA A 406 32.66 -12.29 -8.96
CA ALA A 406 32.42 -13.72 -9.11
C ALA A 406 30.96 -14.09 -8.80
N TRP A 407 30.37 -13.49 -7.74
CA TRP A 407 28.96 -13.70 -7.43
C TRP A 407 28.03 -13.15 -8.52
N VAL A 408 28.33 -11.97 -9.07
CA VAL A 408 27.58 -11.36 -10.18
C VAL A 408 27.62 -12.24 -11.43
N ALA A 409 28.78 -12.83 -11.73
CA ALA A 409 28.94 -13.75 -12.85
C ALA A 409 28.10 -15.03 -12.66
N ASP A 410 28.13 -15.63 -11.46
CA ASP A 410 27.34 -16.82 -11.13
C ASP A 410 25.83 -16.51 -11.19
N PHE A 411 25.40 -15.38 -10.64
CA PHE A 411 24.01 -14.94 -10.69
C PHE A 411 23.51 -14.76 -12.13
N ARG A 412 24.29 -14.11 -13.00
CA ARG A 412 23.94 -13.93 -14.42
C ARG A 412 23.99 -15.22 -15.21
N LYS A 413 24.89 -16.14 -14.86
CA LYS A 413 24.92 -17.48 -15.47
C LYS A 413 23.64 -18.27 -15.19
N GLU A 414 23.07 -18.12 -13.99
CA GLU A 414 21.82 -18.78 -13.60
C GLU A 414 20.56 -18.07 -14.10
N ASN A 415 20.58 -16.73 -14.18
CA ASN A 415 19.38 -15.91 -14.42
C ASN A 415 19.36 -15.21 -15.79
N GLY A 416 20.38 -15.41 -16.63
CA GLY A 416 20.59 -14.76 -17.93
C GLY A 416 21.56 -13.57 -17.85
N GLU A 417 22.31 -13.34 -18.94
CA GLU A 417 23.34 -12.29 -18.99
C GLU A 417 22.76 -10.88 -18.74
N ASP A 418 21.50 -10.65 -19.13
CA ASP A 418 20.78 -9.39 -18.95
C ASP A 418 20.05 -9.28 -17.59
N ALA A 419 20.29 -10.21 -16.65
CA ALA A 419 19.64 -10.18 -15.36
C ALA A 419 20.04 -8.90 -14.58
N ILE A 420 19.01 -8.12 -14.22
CA ILE A 420 19.17 -6.90 -13.42
C ILE A 420 19.44 -7.29 -11.98
N ILE A 421 20.62 -6.92 -11.48
CA ILE A 421 20.99 -7.08 -10.07
C ILE A 421 20.69 -5.77 -9.37
N ARG A 422 19.86 -5.84 -8.32
CA ARG A 422 19.52 -4.66 -7.53
C ARG A 422 20.69 -4.25 -6.63
N VAL A 423 20.79 -2.96 -6.34
CA VAL A 423 21.89 -2.38 -5.55
C VAL A 423 21.91 -2.91 -4.11
N ASP A 424 20.75 -3.16 -3.51
CA ASP A 424 20.62 -3.73 -2.15
C ASP A 424 21.25 -5.13 -2.05
N ILE A 425 21.10 -5.94 -3.10
CA ILE A 425 21.70 -7.28 -3.17
C ILE A 425 23.22 -7.19 -3.34
N LEU A 426 23.71 -6.23 -4.14
CA LEU A 426 25.16 -6.00 -4.27
C LEU A 426 25.78 -5.54 -2.96
N GLU A 427 25.09 -4.71 -2.17
CA GLU A 427 25.57 -4.27 -0.86
C GLU A 427 25.60 -5.44 0.16
N GLU A 428 24.58 -6.31 0.16
CA GLU A 428 24.58 -7.51 1.01
C GLU A 428 25.69 -8.49 0.63
N VAL A 429 25.91 -8.72 -0.67
CA VAL A 429 26.99 -9.58 -1.18
C VAL A 429 28.37 -8.98 -0.88
N THR A 430 28.52 -7.65 -0.99
CA THR A 430 29.76 -6.95 -0.61
C THR A 430 30.08 -7.19 0.87
N ARG A 431 29.08 -7.06 1.75
CA ARG A 431 29.23 -7.35 3.18
C ARG A 431 29.59 -8.82 3.44
N MET A 432 28.96 -9.76 2.75
CA MET A 432 29.31 -11.19 2.85
C MET A 432 30.74 -11.48 2.40
N CYS A 433 31.22 -10.79 1.35
CA CYS A 433 32.59 -10.89 0.86
C CYS A 433 33.62 -10.28 1.83
N GLU A 434 33.26 -9.19 2.52
CA GLU A 434 34.06 -8.61 3.62
C GLU A 434 34.15 -9.57 4.82
N GLU A 435 33.06 -10.27 5.14
CA GLU A 435 32.95 -11.26 6.23
C GLU A 435 33.53 -12.64 5.86
N GLN A 436 34.13 -12.82 4.66
CA GLN A 436 34.60 -14.11 4.10
C GLN A 436 33.55 -15.23 4.08
N SER A 437 32.27 -14.86 4.12
CA SER A 437 31.15 -15.78 4.28
C SER A 437 30.45 -15.95 2.94
N ARG A 438 31.01 -16.74 2.02
CA ARG A 438 30.34 -17.08 0.74
C ARG A 438 29.10 -17.94 1.04
N PRO A 439 27.94 -17.71 0.38
CA PRO A 439 26.83 -18.64 0.47
C PRO A 439 27.28 -19.98 -0.14
N HIS A 440 27.09 -21.06 0.61
CA HIS A 440 27.57 -22.40 0.29
C HIS A 440 27.24 -22.81 -1.16
N GLN A 441 28.28 -23.05 -1.95
CA GLN A 441 28.19 -24.10 -2.97
C GLN A 441 28.28 -25.44 -2.25
N VAL A 442 27.32 -26.32 -2.53
CA VAL A 442 27.30 -27.70 -2.06
C VAL A 442 28.40 -28.45 -2.78
N GLU A 443 29.55 -28.65 -2.14
CA GLU A 443 30.52 -29.65 -2.57
C GLU A 443 30.03 -31.06 -2.20
N PRO A 444 30.26 -32.07 -3.07
CA PRO A 444 29.81 -33.43 -2.82
C PRO A 444 30.65 -34.08 -1.71
N THR A 445 29.95 -34.56 -0.69
CA THR A 445 30.52 -35.16 0.53
C THR A 445 31.14 -36.53 0.23
N GLU A 446 32.46 -36.65 0.41
CA GLU A 446 33.14 -37.94 0.56
C GLU A 446 33.16 -38.37 2.04
N ARG A 447 32.99 -39.68 2.25
CA ARG A 447 32.57 -40.32 3.51
C ARG A 447 33.72 -41.12 4.13
N ALA A 448 34.10 -40.81 5.35
CA ALA A 448 34.79 -41.67 6.33
C ALA A 448 34.71 -40.97 7.69
N GLY A 449 34.59 -41.57 8.87
CA GLY A 449 34.68 -42.93 9.39
C GLY A 449 34.72 -42.78 10.92
N ALA A 450 34.15 -43.74 11.65
CA ALA A 450 33.81 -43.68 13.09
C ALA A 450 34.98 -43.54 14.08
N THR A 451 34.72 -43.09 15.33
CA THR A 451 34.87 -43.91 16.58
C THR A 451 34.57 -43.17 17.92
N ALA A 452 33.74 -43.84 18.74
CA ALA A 452 33.76 -44.10 20.21
C ALA A 452 34.05 -43.03 21.31
N SER A 453 33.01 -42.77 22.10
CA SER A 453 32.81 -42.81 23.58
C SER A 453 33.96 -42.74 24.61
N ALA A 454 33.81 -41.87 25.62
CA ALA A 454 33.97 -42.15 27.08
C ALA A 454 33.42 -41.01 27.99
N PRO A 455 33.01 -41.27 29.26
CA PRO A 455 32.27 -40.35 30.13
C PRO A 455 33.13 -39.65 31.21
N ILE A 456 32.76 -38.45 31.65
CA ILE A 456 33.39 -37.79 32.82
C ILE A 456 32.33 -37.25 33.79
N GLN A 457 32.64 -37.48 35.07
CA GLN A 457 31.84 -37.37 36.28
C GLN A 457 31.60 -35.94 36.78
N THR A 458 30.49 -35.81 37.48
CA THR A 458 30.05 -34.73 38.36
C THR A 458 31.03 -34.49 39.52
N GLN A 459 31.40 -33.22 39.78
CA GLN A 459 31.84 -32.78 41.11
C GLN A 459 31.14 -31.48 41.51
N VAL A 460 30.53 -31.55 42.71
CA VAL A 460 29.87 -30.47 43.44
C VAL A 460 30.93 -29.78 44.29
N ALA A 461 31.08 -28.47 44.15
CA ALA A 461 31.84 -27.65 45.09
C ALA A 461 31.05 -26.38 45.42
N SER A 462 30.68 -26.27 46.69
CA SER A 462 30.05 -25.10 47.32
C SER A 462 31.11 -24.07 47.68
N SER A 463 30.98 -22.85 47.18
CA SER A 463 31.69 -21.68 47.71
C SER A 463 30.74 -20.49 47.83
N THR A 464 30.61 -19.98 49.04
CA THR A 464 29.82 -18.82 49.44
C THR A 464 30.37 -17.54 48.80
N PRO A 465 29.53 -16.67 48.17
CA PRO A 465 30.02 -15.42 47.61
C PRO A 465 29.96 -14.28 48.63
N THR A 466 31.06 -13.53 48.72
CA THR A 466 31.14 -12.21 49.35
C THR A 466 30.60 -11.17 48.38
N ALA A 467 29.64 -10.36 48.84
CA ALA A 467 28.93 -9.37 48.06
C ALA A 467 29.85 -8.22 47.61
N ASN A 468 29.96 -8.03 46.30
CA ASN A 468 30.40 -6.78 45.68
C ASN A 468 29.26 -6.30 44.79
N ALA A 469 28.71 -5.12 45.10
CA ALA A 469 27.62 -4.50 44.35
C ALA A 469 28.05 -4.25 42.88
N HIS A 470 27.39 -4.92 41.93
CA HIS A 470 27.56 -4.68 40.51
C HIS A 470 26.34 -3.97 39.93
N SER A 471 26.63 -2.95 39.14
CA SER A 471 25.70 -1.99 38.56
C SER A 471 25.13 -2.53 37.24
N GLY A 472 23.80 -2.63 37.15
CA GLY A 472 23.03 -2.49 35.91
C GLY A 472 23.04 -3.67 34.92
N ASN A 473 22.33 -4.76 35.23
CA ASN A 473 21.89 -5.70 34.19
C ASN A 473 20.82 -5.02 33.32
N THR A 474 21.21 -4.51 32.16
CA THR A 474 20.26 -4.09 31.13
C THR A 474 19.63 -5.34 30.52
N ASP A 475 18.31 -5.45 30.56
CA ASP A 475 17.59 -6.53 29.88
C ASP A 475 17.98 -6.57 28.40
N GLY A 476 18.47 -7.74 27.97
CA GLY A 476 18.94 -7.99 26.62
C GLY A 476 17.95 -8.81 25.81
N ASP A 477 18.21 -8.90 24.51
CA ASP A 477 17.50 -9.82 23.62
C ASP A 477 17.92 -11.26 23.92
N LEU A 478 16.96 -12.14 24.19
CA LEU A 478 17.22 -13.53 24.58
C LEU A 478 17.37 -14.49 23.39
N LYS A 479 17.31 -14.00 22.15
CA LYS A 479 17.41 -14.83 20.94
C LYS A 479 18.62 -15.77 20.92
N GLU A 480 19.80 -15.31 21.34
CA GLU A 480 21.03 -16.13 21.33
C GLU A 480 20.99 -17.30 22.35
N TYR A 481 20.12 -17.19 23.35
CA TYR A 481 19.89 -18.21 24.36
C TYR A 481 18.79 -19.20 23.98
N VAL A 482 18.08 -18.99 22.86
CA VAL A 482 17.10 -19.97 22.36
C VAL A 482 17.86 -21.20 21.86
N GLU A 483 17.50 -22.37 22.39
CA GLU A 483 18.00 -23.67 21.97
C GLU A 483 17.15 -24.23 20.83
N SER A 484 15.83 -24.14 20.96
CA SER A 484 14.90 -24.67 19.97
C SER A 484 13.58 -23.92 19.99
N ILE A 485 12.94 -23.86 18.84
CA ILE A 485 11.59 -23.34 18.67
C ILE A 485 10.75 -24.38 17.92
N THR A 486 9.60 -24.76 18.48
CA THR A 486 8.73 -25.80 17.93
C THR A 486 7.32 -25.25 17.79
N ALA A 487 6.79 -25.30 16.57
CA ALA A 487 5.39 -25.08 16.27
C ALA A 487 5.02 -25.85 15.00
N SER A 488 3.73 -26.12 14.84
CA SER A 488 3.15 -26.43 13.53
C SER A 488 3.45 -25.28 12.55
N SER A 489 3.51 -25.57 11.26
CA SER A 489 3.69 -24.54 10.23
C SER A 489 2.81 -24.89 9.04
N SER A 490 2.37 -23.87 8.31
CA SER A 490 1.75 -24.07 7.01
C SER A 490 2.77 -24.78 6.12
N THR A 491 2.26 -25.68 5.28
CA THR A 491 3.13 -26.42 4.37
C THR A 491 3.87 -25.44 3.47
N TYR A 492 5.14 -25.75 3.22
CA TYR A 492 5.99 -25.11 2.21
C TYR A 492 5.17 -24.68 1.00
N ASP A 493 5.20 -23.39 0.66
CA ASP A 493 4.68 -22.94 -0.64
C ASP A 493 5.64 -23.45 -1.70
N ASN A 494 5.41 -24.70 -2.09
CA ASN A 494 6.19 -25.47 -3.05
C ASN A 494 6.25 -24.81 -4.42
N THR A 495 5.32 -23.91 -4.73
CA THR A 495 5.36 -23.15 -5.98
C THR A 495 6.42 -22.06 -5.98
N ASN A 496 6.81 -21.55 -4.80
CA ASN A 496 7.71 -20.40 -4.67
C ASN A 496 8.97 -20.67 -3.84
N ASN A 497 9.19 -21.92 -3.42
CA ASN A 497 10.34 -22.32 -2.61
C ASN A 497 10.44 -21.52 -1.27
N ILE A 498 9.28 -21.14 -0.69
CA ILE A 498 9.23 -20.32 0.53
C ILE A 498 9.07 -21.22 1.74
N ASN A 499 10.03 -21.12 2.67
CA ASN A 499 9.98 -21.77 3.96
C ASN A 499 9.30 -20.89 5.01
N TYR A 500 8.28 -21.41 5.68
CA TYR A 500 7.55 -20.76 6.77
C TYR A 500 7.87 -21.35 8.15
N SER A 501 9.11 -21.82 8.33
CA SER A 501 9.58 -22.47 9.56
C SER A 501 9.43 -21.55 10.78
N PRO A 502 9.18 -22.10 11.99
CA PRO A 502 9.18 -21.32 13.22
C PRO A 502 10.53 -20.65 13.51
N ASN A 503 11.63 -21.15 12.93
CA ASN A 503 12.96 -20.53 13.04
C ASN A 503 13.02 -19.13 12.40
N ASN A 504 12.13 -18.81 11.48
CA ASN A 504 12.04 -17.48 10.86
C ASN A 504 11.68 -16.40 11.90
N LEU A 505 11.06 -16.75 13.03
CA LEU A 505 10.75 -15.80 14.11
C LEU A 505 11.99 -15.17 14.77
N LEU A 506 13.17 -15.74 14.51
CA LEU A 506 14.42 -15.41 15.14
C LEU A 506 15.52 -15.23 14.09
N ASP A 507 15.23 -14.84 12.85
CA ASP A 507 16.26 -14.68 11.82
C ASP A 507 16.69 -13.22 11.61
N ASN A 508 16.04 -12.25 12.27
CA ASN A 508 16.21 -10.80 12.08
C ASN A 508 15.93 -10.34 10.63
N LYS A 509 15.13 -11.10 9.88
CA LYS A 509 14.67 -10.78 8.54
C LYS A 509 13.16 -10.62 8.59
N ASP A 510 12.72 -9.39 8.75
CA ASP A 510 11.30 -9.06 8.73
C ASP A 510 10.59 -9.48 7.41
N GLY A 511 11.34 -9.61 6.32
CA GLY A 511 10.88 -10.17 5.04
C GLY A 511 10.59 -11.69 5.02
N THR A 512 10.88 -12.42 6.09
CA THR A 512 10.47 -13.82 6.31
C THR A 512 9.33 -13.87 7.34
N ALA A 513 8.73 -15.04 7.52
CA ALA A 513 7.73 -15.25 8.57
C ALA A 513 7.60 -16.72 8.93
N TRP A 514 7.22 -16.99 10.17
CA TRP A 514 6.52 -18.21 10.52
C TRP A 514 5.06 -18.06 10.08
N ALA A 515 4.53 -19.08 9.41
CA ALA A 515 3.13 -19.11 8.98
C ALA A 515 2.47 -20.42 9.39
N ILE A 516 1.17 -20.38 9.66
CA ILE A 516 0.38 -21.55 10.08
C ILE A 516 -1.05 -21.51 9.56
N ASP A 517 -1.47 -22.60 8.93
CA ASP A 517 -2.83 -22.77 8.39
C ASP A 517 -3.82 -23.00 9.53
N LEU A 518 -4.59 -21.96 9.88
CA LEU A 518 -5.56 -22.00 10.98
C LEU A 518 -6.73 -22.96 10.74
N LYS A 519 -6.94 -23.44 9.50
CA LYS A 519 -7.92 -24.52 9.25
C LYS A 519 -7.42 -25.87 9.75
N LYS A 520 -6.11 -26.11 9.67
CA LYS A 520 -5.48 -27.37 10.11
C LYS A 520 -5.16 -27.34 11.59
N ASP A 521 -4.75 -26.17 12.08
CA ASP A 521 -4.45 -25.95 13.50
C ASP A 521 -5.14 -24.67 14.00
N PRO A 522 -6.38 -24.77 14.49
CA PRO A 522 -7.16 -23.61 14.93
C PRO A 522 -6.67 -23.01 16.24
N ASN A 523 -5.81 -23.70 16.99
CA ASN A 523 -5.30 -23.25 18.29
C ASN A 523 -3.78 -23.42 18.37
N PRO A 524 -3.03 -22.75 17.49
CA PRO A 524 -1.62 -23.02 17.34
C PRO A 524 -0.83 -22.60 18.58
N ASN A 525 0.20 -23.39 18.89
CA ASN A 525 1.10 -23.14 20.01
C ASN A 525 2.55 -23.14 19.54
N LEU A 526 3.33 -22.25 20.13
CA LEU A 526 4.76 -22.11 19.92
C LEU A 526 5.47 -22.44 21.22
N VAL A 527 6.40 -23.40 21.18
CA VAL A 527 7.22 -23.79 22.33
C VAL A 527 8.64 -23.33 22.08
N ILE A 528 9.15 -22.47 22.96
CA ILE A 528 10.53 -21.98 22.93
C ILE A 528 11.26 -22.59 24.12
N ARG A 529 12.42 -23.21 23.86
CA ARG A 529 13.33 -23.72 24.89
C ARG A 529 14.61 -22.90 24.88
N PHE A 530 15.11 -22.57 26.06
CA PHE A 530 16.36 -21.84 26.23
C PHE A 530 17.47 -22.81 26.66
N LYS A 531 18.70 -22.53 26.21
CA LYS A 531 19.91 -23.29 26.54
C LYS A 531 20.15 -23.39 28.05
N GLN A 532 19.66 -22.41 28.80
CA GLN A 532 19.74 -22.33 30.26
C GLN A 532 18.57 -21.51 30.81
N PRO A 533 18.30 -21.55 32.13
CA PRO A 533 17.24 -20.75 32.74
C PRO A 533 17.44 -19.24 32.52
N VAL A 534 16.37 -18.55 32.12
CA VAL A 534 16.30 -17.10 31.87
C VAL A 534 15.15 -16.47 32.66
N VAL A 535 15.30 -15.21 33.06
CA VAL A 535 14.22 -14.37 33.59
C VAL A 535 13.71 -13.51 32.45
N ILE A 536 12.44 -13.66 32.09
CA ILE A 536 11.83 -12.90 31.00
C ILE A 536 11.15 -11.66 31.57
N THR A 537 11.54 -10.50 31.07
CA THR A 537 11.02 -9.19 31.49
C THR A 537 10.14 -8.53 30.43
N GLY A 538 10.18 -9.04 29.20
CA GLY A 538 9.35 -8.55 28.13
C GLY A 538 9.45 -9.38 26.86
N MET A 539 8.79 -8.91 25.83
CA MET A 539 8.90 -9.41 24.47
C MET A 539 8.76 -8.26 23.47
N LYS A 540 9.22 -8.52 22.26
CA LYS A 540 8.94 -7.70 21.08
C LYS A 540 8.60 -8.63 19.92
N LEU A 541 7.63 -8.24 19.09
CA LEU A 541 7.30 -9.02 17.89
C LEU A 541 6.78 -8.13 16.76
N ILE A 542 6.78 -8.67 15.54
CA ILE A 542 6.16 -8.05 14.37
C ILE A 542 4.96 -8.93 13.95
N PRO A 543 3.71 -8.52 14.23
CA PRO A 543 2.54 -9.34 13.92
C PRO A 543 2.18 -9.24 12.44
N GLY A 544 2.12 -10.39 11.75
CA GLY A 544 1.87 -10.49 10.31
C GLY A 544 3.13 -10.79 9.50
N TYR A 545 2.99 -10.79 8.17
CA TYR A 545 4.09 -11.08 7.23
C TYR A 545 4.54 -9.82 6.49
N LYS A 546 5.74 -9.32 6.78
CA LYS A 546 6.33 -8.13 6.13
C LYS A 546 7.06 -8.45 4.82
N LYS A 547 6.50 -9.30 3.96
CA LYS A 547 7.08 -9.54 2.63
C LYS A 547 6.96 -8.27 1.77
N PHE A 548 8.10 -7.77 1.29
CA PHE A 548 8.32 -6.55 0.50
C PHE A 548 7.20 -6.08 -0.46
N MET A 549 7.08 -4.75 -0.56
CA MET A 549 6.46 -3.89 -1.59
C MET A 549 5.02 -4.14 -2.08
N ILE A 550 4.43 -5.30 -1.81
CA ILE A 550 3.05 -5.60 -2.16
C ILE A 550 2.32 -5.90 -0.86
N VAL A 551 1.62 -4.87 -0.37
CA VAL A 551 0.69 -4.85 0.78
C VAL A 551 -0.24 -6.05 0.84
N ASP A 552 -0.47 -6.66 -0.32
CA ASP A 552 -1.35 -7.77 -0.56
C ASP A 552 -1.23 -8.91 0.46
N ARG A 553 -0.01 -9.41 0.70
CA ARG A 553 0.15 -10.60 1.55
C ARG A 553 -0.04 -10.29 3.03
N TYR A 554 0.39 -9.12 3.48
CA TYR A 554 0.19 -8.69 4.86
C TYR A 554 -1.31 -8.58 5.20
N LEU A 555 -2.08 -7.96 4.32
CA LEU A 555 -3.51 -7.77 4.52
C LEU A 555 -4.29 -9.07 4.33
N GLN A 556 -3.88 -9.95 3.39
CA GLN A 556 -4.50 -11.25 3.16
C GLN A 556 -4.34 -12.27 4.30
N ASN A 557 -3.23 -12.23 5.05
CA ASN A 557 -2.97 -13.22 6.10
C ASN A 557 -3.64 -12.83 7.42
N HIS A 558 -3.96 -13.83 8.25
CA HIS A 558 -4.32 -13.59 9.64
C HIS A 558 -3.12 -12.98 10.39
N LYS A 559 -3.42 -12.11 11.35
CA LYS A 559 -2.44 -11.40 12.17
C LYS A 559 -2.66 -11.73 13.64
N LEU A 560 -1.58 -11.78 14.40
CA LEU A 560 -1.66 -12.05 15.84
C LEU A 560 -2.39 -10.91 16.54
N LYS A 561 -3.50 -11.22 17.23
CA LYS A 561 -4.24 -10.24 18.04
C LYS A 561 -3.97 -10.43 19.51
N ARG A 562 -4.02 -11.67 19.99
CA ARG A 562 -3.86 -11.97 21.41
C ARG A 562 -3.17 -13.30 21.63
N ILE A 563 -2.26 -13.34 22.59
CA ILE A 563 -1.56 -14.56 23.03
C ILE A 563 -1.63 -14.72 24.54
N GLY A 564 -1.53 -15.97 24.96
CA GLY A 564 -1.24 -16.36 26.34
C GLY A 564 0.15 -16.96 26.44
N ILE A 565 0.87 -16.63 27.52
CA ILE A 565 2.21 -17.13 27.81
C ILE A 565 2.18 -17.97 29.07
N THR A 566 2.77 -19.16 28.95
CA THR A 566 3.02 -20.08 30.06
C THR A 566 4.52 -20.29 30.22
N TYR A 567 5.03 -20.08 31.44
CA TYR A 567 6.43 -20.31 31.78
C TYR A 567 6.61 -21.73 32.36
N GLY A 568 7.41 -22.56 31.71
CA GLY A 568 7.64 -23.95 32.13
C GLY A 568 6.36 -24.80 32.15
N ASN A 569 6.16 -25.57 33.22
CA ASN A 569 4.99 -26.44 33.44
C ASN A 569 3.89 -25.77 34.28
N THR A 570 3.91 -24.44 34.42
CA THR A 570 2.90 -23.71 35.21
C THR A 570 1.61 -23.50 34.39
N SER A 571 0.55 -22.95 34.98
CA SER A 571 -0.63 -22.50 34.23
C SER A 571 -0.32 -21.20 33.44
N VAL A 572 -1.17 -20.83 32.48
CA VAL A 572 -1.06 -19.55 31.73
C VAL A 572 -0.94 -18.40 32.73
N GLN A 573 0.09 -17.57 32.58
CA GLN A 573 0.42 -16.52 33.56
C GLN A 573 0.24 -15.11 33.01
N ASP A 574 0.53 -14.89 31.72
CA ASP A 574 0.41 -13.57 31.10
C ASP A 574 -0.39 -13.64 29.79
N GLU A 575 -1.25 -12.65 29.56
CA GLU A 575 -1.92 -12.42 28.28
C GLU A 575 -1.52 -11.07 27.70
N PHE A 576 -1.32 -11.05 26.38
CA PHE A 576 -0.91 -9.86 25.65
C PHE A 576 -1.78 -9.64 24.43
N THR A 577 -2.23 -8.40 24.25
CA THR A 577 -2.95 -7.95 23.06
C THR A 577 -2.03 -7.08 22.21
N PHE A 578 -2.05 -7.32 20.91
CA PHE A 578 -1.31 -6.61 19.88
C PHE A 578 -2.26 -5.79 19.05
N ASP A 579 -1.77 -4.64 18.60
CA ASP A 579 -2.56 -3.73 17.81
C ASP A 579 -2.64 -4.27 16.39
N GLN A 580 -3.85 -4.22 15.81
CA GLN A 580 -4.08 -4.58 14.40
C GLN A 580 -3.24 -3.72 13.45
N ALA A 581 -2.97 -2.49 13.90
CA ALA A 581 -2.76 -1.27 13.12
C ALA A 581 -3.68 -1.17 11.89
N SER A 582 -4.35 -0.03 11.73
CA SER A 582 -5.20 0.25 10.58
C SER A 582 -4.43 0.35 9.25
N ASN A 583 -3.11 0.28 9.28
CA ASN A 583 -2.18 0.47 8.17
C ASN A 583 -0.84 -0.23 8.47
N TYR A 584 0.15 -0.04 7.58
CA TYR A 584 1.50 -0.61 7.65
C TYR A 584 2.26 -0.48 8.98
N GLN A 585 1.75 0.27 9.98
CA GLN A 585 2.38 0.39 11.30
C GLN A 585 2.46 -0.95 12.06
N ALA A 586 1.58 -1.93 11.80
CA ALA A 586 1.70 -3.26 12.40
C ALA A 586 2.81 -4.11 11.75
N LEU A 587 3.56 -3.57 10.78
CA LEU A 587 4.83 -4.12 10.29
C LEU A 587 6.04 -3.60 11.08
N THR A 588 5.81 -2.95 12.23
CA THR A 588 6.85 -2.50 13.15
C THR A 588 6.83 -3.32 14.43
N TRP A 589 7.93 -3.26 15.19
CA TRP A 589 8.07 -3.94 16.46
C TRP A 589 7.04 -3.44 17.48
N GLN A 590 6.25 -4.36 18.01
CA GLN A 590 5.37 -4.12 19.15
C GLN A 590 6.01 -4.71 20.42
N TYR A 591 6.23 -3.85 21.42
CA TYR A 591 6.86 -4.23 22.68
C TYR A 591 5.79 -4.47 23.76
N LYS A 592 5.99 -5.52 24.57
CA LYS A 592 5.13 -5.83 25.72
C LYS A 592 5.99 -6.28 26.90
N ALA A 593 5.90 -5.58 28.02
CA ALA A 593 6.57 -5.99 29.27
C ALA A 593 5.75 -7.11 29.95
N THR A 594 6.42 -8.12 30.50
CA THR A 594 5.76 -9.18 31.26
C THR A 594 5.31 -8.66 32.62
N LYS A 595 4.21 -9.19 33.17
CA LYS A 595 3.80 -8.87 34.54
C LYS A 595 4.58 -9.70 35.55
N ASN A 596 4.95 -10.92 35.15
CA ASN A 596 5.64 -11.89 35.97
C ASN A 596 7.07 -12.09 35.43
N GLN A 597 8.06 -11.80 36.26
CA GLN A 597 9.47 -12.03 35.95
C GLN A 597 9.92 -13.35 36.56
N ILE A 598 9.66 -14.45 35.85
CA ILE A 598 9.88 -15.80 36.35
C ILE A 598 11.08 -16.42 35.64
N ALA A 599 11.97 -17.01 36.43
CA ALA A 599 13.04 -17.86 35.93
C ALA A 599 12.44 -19.11 35.25
N THR A 600 12.73 -19.31 33.97
CA THR A 600 12.24 -20.45 33.20
C THR A 600 13.26 -20.90 32.17
N GLN A 601 13.21 -22.18 31.79
CA GLN A 601 13.99 -22.73 30.67
C GLN A 601 13.10 -22.99 29.43
N SER A 602 11.78 -22.83 29.55
CA SER A 602 10.88 -22.95 28.41
C SER A 602 9.66 -22.05 28.53
N VAL A 603 9.14 -21.63 27.38
CA VAL A 603 7.91 -20.87 27.27
C VAL A 603 6.99 -21.52 26.24
N THR A 604 5.71 -21.64 26.58
CA THR A 604 4.66 -21.94 25.61
C THR A 604 3.86 -20.67 25.33
N VAL A 605 3.83 -20.25 24.07
CA VAL A 605 2.99 -19.16 23.57
C VAL A 605 1.79 -19.76 22.86
N LYS A 606 0.61 -19.53 23.42
CA LYS A 606 -0.66 -19.96 22.84
C LYS A 606 -1.31 -18.80 22.10
N VAL A 607 -1.71 -19.02 20.85
CA VAL A 607 -2.52 -18.05 20.12
C VAL A 607 -3.95 -18.13 20.64
N LEU A 608 -4.46 -17.01 21.16
CA LEU A 608 -5.81 -16.90 21.72
C LEU A 608 -6.77 -16.26 20.73
N GLU A 609 -6.28 -15.29 19.94
CA GLU A 609 -7.10 -14.55 18.99
C GLU A 609 -6.26 -14.03 17.82
N THR A 610 -6.87 -13.93 16.65
CA THR A 610 -6.27 -13.34 15.45
C THR A 610 -7.16 -12.27 14.85
N TYR A 611 -6.56 -11.31 14.17
CA TYR A 611 -7.27 -10.49 13.20
C TYR A 611 -7.36 -11.26 11.89
N PRO A 612 -8.57 -11.45 11.31
CA PRO A 612 -8.71 -12.19 10.07
C PRO A 612 -8.00 -11.47 8.92
N GLY A 613 -7.54 -12.28 7.97
CA GLY A 613 -7.11 -11.76 6.67
C GLY A 613 -8.27 -11.11 5.92
N ILE A 614 -7.96 -10.19 5.00
CA ILE A 614 -8.96 -9.55 4.13
C ILE A 614 -8.72 -9.90 2.66
N THR A 615 -9.82 -10.06 1.92
CA THR A 615 -9.78 -10.25 0.46
C THR A 615 -9.35 -8.95 -0.21
N GLN A 616 -8.43 -9.05 -1.17
CA GLN A 616 -7.91 -7.88 -1.91
C GLN A 616 -7.93 -8.13 -3.40
N GLY A 617 -8.72 -7.34 -4.13
CA GLY A 617 -8.96 -7.53 -5.55
C GLY A 617 -9.45 -8.95 -5.83
N ASN A 618 -8.70 -9.67 -6.68
CA ASN A 618 -9.02 -11.06 -7.06
C ASN A 618 -8.36 -12.10 -6.15
N ARG A 619 -7.73 -11.70 -5.04
CA ARG A 619 -7.06 -12.61 -4.10
C ARG A 619 -7.88 -12.72 -2.82
N SER A 620 -8.37 -13.93 -2.53
CA SER A 620 -9.08 -14.23 -1.30
C SER A 620 -8.17 -14.04 -0.07
N ALA A 621 -8.79 -13.72 1.06
CA ALA A 621 -8.13 -13.82 2.35
C ALA A 621 -7.49 -15.21 2.53
N SER A 622 -6.25 -15.24 3.01
CA SER A 622 -5.57 -16.47 3.39
C SER A 622 -6.11 -16.98 4.73
N HIS A 623 -5.98 -18.28 4.96
CA HIS A 623 -6.23 -18.90 6.26
C HIS A 623 -5.00 -18.93 7.16
N ASP A 624 -3.85 -18.49 6.63
CA ASP A 624 -2.60 -18.54 7.36
C ASP A 624 -2.48 -17.39 8.35
N LEU A 625 -2.20 -17.70 9.61
CA LEU A 625 -1.61 -16.75 10.56
C LEU A 625 -0.13 -16.60 10.23
N CYS A 626 0.36 -15.36 10.19
CA CYS A 626 1.79 -15.08 10.01
C CYS A 626 2.35 -14.22 11.13
N VAL A 627 3.60 -14.45 11.49
CA VAL A 627 4.40 -13.62 12.39
C VAL A 627 5.82 -13.54 11.83
N SER A 628 6.29 -12.33 11.53
CA SER A 628 7.61 -12.12 10.93
C SER A 628 8.73 -12.32 11.95
N GLU A 629 8.59 -11.76 13.14
CA GLU A 629 9.62 -11.81 14.18
C GLU A 629 8.99 -11.95 15.56
N PHE A 630 9.62 -12.68 16.48
CA PHE A 630 9.21 -12.81 17.88
C PHE A 630 10.43 -13.02 18.79
N HIS A 631 10.74 -12.05 19.64
CA HIS A 631 11.87 -12.11 20.56
C HIS A 631 11.42 -11.93 22.01
N PHE A 632 12.01 -12.69 22.93
CA PHE A 632 11.93 -12.43 24.36
C PHE A 632 13.05 -11.49 24.81
N LEU A 633 12.75 -10.68 25.81
CA LEU A 633 13.69 -9.76 26.46
C LEU A 633 13.89 -10.21 27.92
N GLY A 634 15.11 -10.07 28.44
CA GLY A 634 15.42 -10.41 29.81
C GLY A 634 16.91 -10.71 30.06
N HIS A 635 17.18 -11.57 31.04
CA HIS A 635 18.54 -11.91 31.48
C HIS A 635 18.64 -13.36 31.99
N LEU A 636 19.86 -13.85 32.22
CA LEU A 636 20.09 -15.21 32.72
C LEU A 636 19.70 -15.34 34.19
N SER A 637 19.02 -16.44 34.54
CA SER A 637 18.71 -16.74 35.94
C SER A 637 19.97 -17.26 36.63
N GLY A 638 20.46 -16.55 37.64
CA GLY A 638 21.66 -16.94 38.39
C GLY A 638 22.94 -16.19 38.01
N GLY A 639 22.87 -15.19 37.13
CA GLY A 639 23.85 -14.11 37.18
C GLY A 639 23.70 -13.43 38.53
N ASN A 640 24.67 -13.60 39.44
CA ASN A 640 24.65 -12.94 40.74
C ASN A 640 24.44 -11.44 40.52
N ASN A 641 23.27 -10.93 40.92
CA ASN A 641 22.96 -9.50 40.99
C ASN A 641 23.79 -8.83 42.09
#